data_AF-A0A9E1UQA9-F1
#
_entry.id   AF-A0A9E1UQA9-F1
#
_cell.length_a   1.000
_cell.length_b   1.000
_cell.length_c   1.000
_cell.angle_alpha   90.00
_cell.angle_beta   90.00
_cell.angle_gamma   90.00
#
_symmetry.space_group_name_H-M   'P 1'
#
loop_
_entity.id
_entity.type
_entity.pdbx_description
1 polymer ?
#
loop_
_entity_poly.entity_id
_entity_poly.type
_entity_poly.pdbx_seq_one_letter_code
_entity_poly.pdbx_strand_id
1 'polypeptide(L)'
;VATGGGWGDNRGYGEVITFKGGEPGGEPGSGFQVLDVRDHYSWARVDKDVPEFRRTLIGVEGPDGRPYVLDLLKLHGGKRHTFYQSAWADRVAGNLPPVASQAPDLGQAFFGAALPKDDSHYRTFRQVRKVARHAPPGATWDLTWRANLAAYAPRDPRTGQIEHPLPAGVGDVHLRLIGVDSHGGGTELISGQGPWIGRIAQPLPGGQRADGNVAFMDARDFLVERRIASLGTDMATSLFVHILEGYRTGETSAIKTVTPLSVTSVDGAARDTVAVSLAMAGGHTDTVLYQSAPGTVRLPNGLETDARYALLRHNAAGEVIAADACRGTLLRCGDFSATLPGDFTGTITDMVGDLTGTRQESALIITPDRPWPAGIALKERQLLVRFESSLRTPGNEGYRVERVTPLPDGRVRVDLQDHAPFVTSWHQVTTLPADRPNVLRTNRPMVDHGNNPWYHGLKIWFPERDKTFTIKNVNRVGGGYGGDTLVVLEDISLSEQGIRLGDWYVIYGIEPGRKVSVANDFSWRRESGVAWTQYALRASGDVTLASPVTRSSLAYRGGDGVCRERTAGKQTFSAAETGGRGVRILSAKPAWLALDDTESPELVVLNLDGRDLRDPGTRDLGWIDPPQKLVLRCRDAANPIDLKGLSVRLNGARLGAGKAGVLAVTPAERDRAVQIVVAL
;
A
#
# COMPACT_ATOMS: atom_id res chain seq x y z
N VAL A 1 -0.07 3.90 33.00
CA VAL A 1 -0.30 3.19 31.71
C VAL A 1 -0.78 4.21 30.72
N ALA A 2 -0.20 4.29 29.52
CA ALA A 2 -0.69 5.17 28.46
C ALA A 2 -1.22 4.30 27.32
N THR A 3 -2.43 4.58 26.88
CA THR A 3 -3.04 3.98 25.69
C THR A 3 -3.08 5.05 24.60
N GLY A 4 -2.66 4.70 23.39
CA GLY A 4 -2.88 5.55 22.22
C GLY A 4 -4.37 5.77 22.01
N GLY A 5 -4.77 6.92 21.47
CA GLY A 5 -6.17 7.26 21.23
C GLY A 5 -6.78 6.51 20.04
N GLY A 6 -5.99 5.64 19.39
CA GLY A 6 -6.33 5.00 18.12
C GLY A 6 -6.27 5.98 16.95
N TRP A 7 -6.81 5.56 15.81
CA TRP A 7 -6.77 6.30 14.53
C TRP A 7 -7.53 7.63 14.52
N GLY A 8 -8.37 7.92 15.53
CA GLY A 8 -9.06 9.21 15.67
C GLY A 8 -8.26 10.29 16.40
N ASP A 9 -7.02 9.97 16.78
CA ASP A 9 -6.13 10.84 17.55
C ASP A 9 -5.22 11.63 16.60
N ASN A 10 -5.74 12.75 16.07
CA ASN A 10 -5.04 13.65 15.15
C ASN A 10 -3.96 14.51 15.87
N ARG A 11 -3.21 13.91 16.79
CA ARG A 11 -2.29 14.63 17.71
C ARG A 11 -0.80 14.37 17.48
N GLY A 12 -0.44 13.40 16.64
CA GLY A 12 0.87 13.32 15.99
C GLY A 12 0.73 13.51 14.47
N TYR A 13 1.80 13.29 13.71
CA TYR A 13 1.72 13.18 12.26
C TYR A 13 2.49 11.97 11.75
N GLY A 14 1.97 11.37 10.68
CA GLY A 14 2.63 10.29 9.97
C GLY A 14 3.58 10.86 8.90
N GLU A 15 4.87 10.62 9.05
CA GLU A 15 5.85 10.75 7.97
C GLU A 15 5.77 9.52 7.07
N VAL A 16 5.52 9.72 5.78
CA VAL A 16 5.69 8.63 4.81
C VAL A 16 7.17 8.49 4.48
N ILE A 17 7.71 7.29 4.74
CA ILE A 17 9.09 6.93 4.39
C ILE A 17 9.13 6.34 2.98
N THR A 18 8.18 5.47 2.65
CA THR A 18 8.02 4.89 1.32
C THR A 18 6.55 4.61 1.06
N PHE A 19 6.06 5.03 -0.10
CA PHE A 19 4.84 4.52 -0.70
C PHE A 19 5.13 3.98 -2.10
N LYS A 20 4.86 2.70 -2.31
CA LYS A 20 4.85 2.03 -3.63
C LYS A 20 3.49 1.38 -3.81
N GLY A 21 2.72 1.85 -4.77
CA GLY A 21 1.36 1.38 -5.02
C GLY A 21 0.58 2.36 -5.90
N GLY A 22 -0.72 2.08 -6.08
CA GLY A 22 -1.62 2.89 -6.91
C GLY A 22 -1.80 2.38 -8.33
N GLU A 23 -1.02 1.36 -8.74
CA GLU A 23 -1.20 0.70 -10.02
C GLU A 23 -2.59 0.03 -10.11
N PRO A 24 -3.28 0.11 -11.27
CA PRO A 24 -4.50 -0.65 -11.51
C PRO A 24 -4.28 -2.15 -11.32
N GLY A 25 -5.30 -2.84 -10.80
CA GLY A 25 -5.24 -4.30 -10.61
C GLY A 25 -4.97 -5.03 -11.93
N GLY A 26 -3.97 -5.90 -11.94
CA GLY A 26 -3.55 -6.67 -13.11
C GLY A 26 -2.46 -6.00 -13.95
N GLU A 27 -2.12 -4.74 -13.68
CA GLU A 27 -0.98 -4.08 -14.32
C GLU A 27 0.36 -4.48 -13.66
N PRO A 28 1.48 -4.43 -14.39
CA PRO A 28 2.78 -4.74 -13.83
C PRO A 28 3.11 -3.83 -12.65
N GLY A 29 3.53 -4.42 -11.55
CA GLY A 29 3.78 -3.74 -10.28
C GLY A 29 2.61 -3.70 -9.30
N SER A 30 1.37 -4.01 -9.71
CA SER A 30 0.22 -3.99 -8.78
C SER A 30 0.29 -5.10 -7.70
N GLY A 31 0.98 -6.20 -8.01
CA GLY A 31 1.09 -7.38 -7.14
C GLY A 31 2.08 -7.25 -5.99
N PHE A 32 2.78 -6.13 -5.86
CA PHE A 32 3.68 -5.84 -4.75
C PHE A 32 3.48 -4.39 -4.31
N GLN A 33 3.04 -4.13 -3.09
CA GLN A 33 2.75 -2.78 -2.60
C GLN A 33 3.45 -2.55 -1.27
N VAL A 34 3.90 -1.32 -1.02
CA VAL A 34 4.62 -0.95 0.19
C VAL A 34 4.02 0.33 0.76
N LEU A 35 3.67 0.30 2.04
CA LEU A 35 3.40 1.48 2.85
C LEU A 35 4.31 1.42 4.08
N ASP A 36 5.28 2.33 4.15
CA ASP A 36 6.19 2.47 5.28
C ASP A 36 6.04 3.87 5.86
N VAL A 37 5.52 3.93 7.09
CA VAL A 37 5.19 5.17 7.77
C VAL A 37 5.81 5.22 9.15
N ARG A 38 6.26 6.40 9.54
CA ARG A 38 6.78 6.70 10.88
C ARG A 38 5.87 7.72 11.54
N ASP A 39 5.52 7.47 12.78
CA ASP A 39 4.82 8.43 13.63
C ASP A 39 5.84 9.36 14.29
N HIS A 40 5.49 10.64 14.32
CA HIS A 40 6.16 11.64 15.14
C HIS A 40 5.19 12.20 16.17
N TYR A 41 5.63 12.19 17.43
CA TYR A 41 5.01 12.89 18.56
C TYR A 41 3.65 12.40 19.06
N SER A 42 3.02 11.36 18.49
CA SER A 42 1.71 10.88 19.01
C SER A 42 1.75 10.45 20.47
N TRP A 43 2.91 10.04 20.98
CA TRP A 43 3.11 9.62 22.36
C TRP A 43 3.46 10.76 23.33
N ALA A 44 3.91 11.91 22.82
CA ALA A 44 4.33 13.05 23.66
C ALA A 44 3.15 13.64 24.45
N ARG A 45 1.91 13.55 23.93
CA ARG A 45 0.70 14.05 24.61
C ARG A 45 0.30 13.28 25.88
N VAL A 46 0.83 12.07 26.05
CA VAL A 46 0.63 11.22 27.23
C VAL A 46 1.89 11.14 28.08
N ASP A 47 2.80 12.09 27.89
CA ASP A 47 4.09 12.19 28.57
C ASP A 47 4.87 10.88 28.47
N LYS A 48 4.90 10.30 27.26
CA LYS A 48 5.70 9.10 26.96
C LYS A 48 6.75 9.46 25.92
N ASP A 49 7.99 9.09 26.24
CA ASP A 49 9.10 9.15 25.32
C ASP A 49 9.12 7.88 24.48
N VAL A 50 8.65 8.01 23.23
CA VAL A 50 8.63 6.95 22.22
C VAL A 50 9.27 7.56 20.96
N PRO A 51 10.62 7.60 20.90
CA PRO A 51 11.35 8.22 19.79
C PRO A 51 11.17 7.47 18.46
N GLU A 52 10.79 6.19 18.48
CA GLU A 52 10.46 5.45 17.27
C GLU A 52 9.14 4.71 17.42
N PHE A 53 8.20 5.02 16.54
CA PHE A 53 6.99 4.24 16.30
C PHE A 53 6.76 4.20 14.79
N ARG A 54 6.98 3.03 14.18
CA ARG A 54 7.03 2.89 12.73
C ARG A 54 6.32 1.63 12.30
N ARG A 55 5.47 1.72 11.29
CA ARG A 55 4.75 0.57 10.73
C ARG A 55 5.02 0.44 9.23
N THR A 56 5.30 -0.79 8.80
CA THR A 56 5.47 -1.13 7.38
C THR A 56 4.50 -2.23 7.01
N LEU A 57 3.76 -2.02 5.92
CA LEU A 57 2.89 -3.01 5.30
C LEU A 57 3.43 -3.32 3.91
N ILE A 58 3.68 -4.59 3.63
CA ILE A 58 4.05 -5.09 2.30
C ILE A 58 2.94 -6.02 1.81
N GLY A 59 2.12 -5.53 0.87
CA GLY A 59 1.07 -6.33 0.23
C GLY A 59 1.63 -7.12 -0.94
N VAL A 60 1.32 -8.40 -1.01
CA VAL A 60 1.78 -9.30 -2.08
C VAL A 60 0.60 -10.06 -2.67
N GLU A 61 0.47 -10.06 -3.99
CA GLU A 61 -0.45 -10.93 -4.72
C GLU A 61 0.17 -12.33 -4.82
N GLY A 62 -0.48 -13.33 -4.20
CA GLY A 62 -0.10 -14.73 -4.26
C GLY A 62 -0.09 -15.32 -5.68
N PRO A 63 0.51 -16.50 -5.87
CA PRO A 63 0.59 -17.13 -7.20
C PRO A 63 -0.79 -17.53 -7.76
N ASP A 64 -1.79 -17.71 -6.90
CA ASP A 64 -3.18 -17.98 -7.25
C ASP A 64 -4.05 -16.71 -7.31
N GLY A 65 -3.43 -15.53 -7.21
CA GLY A 65 -4.09 -14.22 -7.22
C GLY A 65 -4.60 -13.76 -5.85
N ARG A 66 -4.53 -14.59 -4.79
CA ARG A 66 -4.99 -14.20 -3.44
C ARG A 66 -3.92 -13.38 -2.71
N PRO A 67 -4.26 -12.22 -2.12
CA PRO A 67 -3.29 -11.38 -1.47
C PRO A 67 -2.95 -11.85 -0.05
N TYR A 68 -1.73 -11.57 0.38
CA TYR A 68 -1.33 -11.57 1.80
C TYR A 68 -0.56 -10.29 2.12
N VAL A 69 -0.44 -9.95 3.40
CA VAL A 69 0.30 -8.77 3.87
C VAL A 69 1.37 -9.19 4.87
N LEU A 70 2.61 -8.75 4.66
CA LEU A 70 3.63 -8.73 5.70
C LEU A 70 3.52 -7.40 6.46
N ASP A 71 3.13 -7.46 7.72
CA ASP A 71 2.98 -6.33 8.64
C ASP A 71 4.16 -6.29 9.63
N LEU A 72 4.82 -5.15 9.71
CA LEU A 72 5.93 -4.92 10.62
C LEU A 72 5.67 -3.69 11.47
N LEU A 73 5.75 -3.84 12.79
CA LEU A 73 5.61 -2.74 13.73
C LEU A 73 6.86 -2.63 14.60
N LYS A 74 7.62 -1.54 14.39
CA LYS A 74 8.80 -1.17 15.18
C LYS A 74 8.42 -0.14 16.24
N LEU A 75 8.85 -0.39 17.47
CA LEU A 75 8.76 0.57 18.58
C LEU A 75 10.09 0.63 19.33
N HIS A 76 10.49 1.84 19.71
CA HIS A 76 11.56 2.11 20.66
C HIS A 76 11.08 3.18 21.66
N GLY A 77 11.30 2.92 22.94
CA GLY A 77 10.86 3.78 24.04
C GLY A 77 9.99 3.04 25.06
N GLY A 78 9.72 3.65 26.21
CA GLY A 78 8.96 3.02 27.30
C GLY A 78 9.56 1.70 27.82
N LYS A 79 8.97 1.11 28.87
CA LYS A 79 9.50 -0.12 29.52
C LYS A 79 8.79 -1.41 29.09
N ARG A 80 7.63 -1.29 28.45
CA ARG A 80 6.75 -2.39 28.08
C ARG A 80 6.00 -2.05 26.81
N HIS A 81 6.07 -2.95 25.83
CA HIS A 81 5.28 -2.90 24.62
C HIS A 81 4.21 -3.97 24.66
N THR A 82 3.02 -3.62 24.18
CA THR A 82 1.89 -4.54 24.15
C THR A 82 1.11 -4.27 22.87
N PHE A 83 1.09 -5.26 21.98
CA PHE A 83 0.39 -5.18 20.71
C PHE A 83 -0.86 -6.06 20.77
N TYR A 84 -2.01 -5.46 20.48
CA TYR A 84 -3.32 -6.09 20.60
C TYR A 84 -3.86 -6.42 19.22
N GLN A 85 -4.01 -7.71 18.95
CA GLN A 85 -4.71 -8.23 17.79
C GLN A 85 -6.09 -8.68 18.27
N SER A 86 -7.16 -8.22 17.62
CA SER A 86 -8.51 -8.63 18.00
C SER A 86 -9.42 -8.73 16.79
N ALA A 87 -10.28 -9.74 16.79
CA ALA A 87 -11.30 -9.91 15.76
C ALA A 87 -12.68 -10.08 16.41
N TRP A 88 -13.70 -9.55 15.74
CA TRP A 88 -15.09 -9.90 16.04
C TRP A 88 -15.44 -11.17 15.25
N ALA A 89 -14.99 -12.30 15.78
CA ALA A 89 -14.94 -13.55 15.06
C ALA A 89 -14.68 -14.70 16.02
N ASP A 90 -15.05 -15.92 15.60
CA ASP A 90 -14.75 -17.14 16.35
C ASP A 90 -13.37 -17.64 15.98
N ARG A 91 -12.56 -18.02 16.98
CA ARG A 91 -11.29 -18.72 16.72
C ARG A 91 -11.60 -20.16 16.28
N VAL A 92 -11.22 -20.52 15.05
CA VAL A 92 -11.53 -21.83 14.45
C VAL A 92 -10.32 -22.74 14.29
N ALA A 93 -9.11 -22.18 14.31
CA ALA A 93 -7.87 -22.94 14.29
C ALA A 93 -6.73 -22.13 14.92
N GLY A 94 -5.64 -22.81 15.28
CA GLY A 94 -4.38 -22.15 15.62
C GLY A 94 -3.32 -23.10 16.12
N ASN A 95 -2.07 -22.71 15.89
CA ASN A 95 -0.86 -23.31 16.44
C ASN A 95 -0.24 -22.33 17.45
N LEU A 96 -0.93 -22.17 18.57
CA LEU A 96 -0.42 -21.38 19.69
C LEU A 96 0.36 -22.29 20.63
N PRO A 97 1.40 -21.78 21.32
CA PRO A 97 2.06 -22.53 22.38
C PRO A 97 1.06 -22.96 23.46
N PRO A 98 1.34 -24.06 24.20
CA PRO A 98 0.45 -24.53 25.25
C PRO A 98 0.22 -23.44 26.31
N VAL A 99 -0.96 -23.46 26.93
CA VAL A 99 -1.27 -22.54 28.02
C VAL A 99 -0.39 -22.87 29.22
N ALA A 100 0.41 -21.90 29.67
CA ALA A 100 1.28 -22.03 30.83
C ALA A 100 0.56 -21.62 32.12
N SER A 101 -0.33 -20.63 32.06
CA SER A 101 -1.14 -20.20 33.21
C SER A 101 -2.40 -19.45 32.77
N GLN A 102 -3.35 -19.29 33.68
CA GLN A 102 -4.58 -18.52 33.46
C GLN A 102 -4.67 -17.35 34.44
N ALA A 103 -5.38 -16.31 34.04
CA ALA A 103 -5.72 -15.17 34.88
C ALA A 103 -7.23 -14.85 34.76
N PRO A 104 -7.87 -14.33 35.82
CA PRO A 104 -9.28 -13.95 35.76
C PRO A 104 -9.56 -12.90 34.68
N ASP A 105 -8.65 -11.94 34.55
CA ASP A 105 -8.72 -10.84 33.59
C ASP A 105 -7.33 -10.36 33.16
N LEU A 106 -7.30 -9.47 32.16
CA LEU A 106 -6.05 -8.95 31.60
C LEU A 106 -5.30 -8.04 32.58
N GLY A 107 -6.00 -7.39 33.52
CA GLY A 107 -5.41 -6.58 34.57
C GLY A 107 -4.54 -7.45 35.49
N GLN A 108 -5.08 -8.57 35.95
CA GLN A 108 -4.34 -9.56 36.74
C GLN A 108 -3.16 -10.14 35.97
N ALA A 109 -3.33 -10.46 34.68
CA ALA A 109 -2.23 -10.97 33.85
C ALA A 109 -1.07 -9.96 33.70
N PHE A 110 -1.36 -8.66 33.67
CA PHE A 110 -0.36 -7.62 33.44
C PHE A 110 0.34 -7.12 34.69
N PHE A 111 -0.38 -7.04 35.80
CA PHE A 111 0.07 -6.34 37.02
C PHE A 111 0.20 -7.27 38.22
N GLY A 112 -0.28 -8.51 38.14
CA GLY A 112 -0.27 -9.46 39.25
C GLY A 112 -1.00 -8.91 40.47
N ALA A 113 -0.48 -9.21 41.67
CA ALA A 113 -1.10 -8.80 42.93
C ALA A 113 -1.06 -7.28 43.19
N ALA A 114 -0.10 -6.56 42.62
CA ALA A 114 0.08 -5.12 42.80
C ALA A 114 -0.65 -4.36 41.67
N LEU A 115 -1.96 -4.22 41.82
CA LEU A 115 -2.80 -3.57 40.83
C LEU A 115 -2.59 -2.04 40.82
N PRO A 116 -2.68 -1.38 39.64
CA PRO A 116 -2.73 0.07 39.54
C PRO A 116 -3.91 0.68 40.31
N LYS A 117 -3.88 2.00 40.52
CA LYS A 117 -5.03 2.76 41.03
C LYS A 117 -6.28 2.43 40.22
N ASP A 118 -7.39 2.19 40.91
CA ASP A 118 -8.68 1.90 40.26
C ASP A 118 -9.25 3.16 39.59
N ASP A 119 -8.89 3.36 38.32
CA ASP A 119 -9.41 4.41 37.47
C ASP A 119 -10.14 3.85 36.24
N SER A 120 -10.81 4.72 35.47
CA SER A 120 -11.56 4.31 34.28
C SER A 120 -10.70 3.56 33.26
N HIS A 121 -9.41 3.88 33.16
CA HIS A 121 -8.49 3.23 32.24
C HIS A 121 -8.15 1.82 32.74
N TYR A 122 -7.80 1.65 34.01
CA TYR A 122 -7.50 0.34 34.58
C TYR A 122 -8.71 -0.62 34.52
N ARG A 123 -9.93 -0.10 34.74
CA ARG A 123 -11.17 -0.88 34.62
C ARG A 123 -11.40 -1.49 33.24
N THR A 124 -10.80 -0.94 32.17
CA THR A 124 -10.90 -1.52 30.82
C THR A 124 -10.19 -2.87 30.70
N PHE A 125 -9.04 -3.06 31.38
CA PHE A 125 -8.31 -4.33 31.35
C PHE A 125 -9.13 -5.46 32.01
N ARG A 126 -9.94 -5.15 33.03
CA ARG A 126 -10.83 -6.13 33.68
C ARG A 126 -11.96 -6.63 32.77
N GLN A 127 -12.24 -5.93 31.68
CA GLN A 127 -13.28 -6.35 30.73
C GLN A 127 -12.80 -7.48 29.81
N VAL A 128 -11.49 -7.65 29.63
CA VAL A 128 -10.92 -8.78 28.90
C VAL A 128 -10.75 -9.94 29.87
N ARG A 129 -11.54 -11.00 29.67
CA ARG A 129 -11.69 -12.18 30.53
C ARG A 129 -11.20 -13.44 29.84
N LYS A 130 -11.31 -14.58 30.54
CA LYS A 130 -10.86 -15.91 30.07
C LYS A 130 -9.40 -15.85 29.60
N VAL A 131 -8.57 -15.17 30.39
CA VAL A 131 -7.22 -14.85 29.98
C VAL A 131 -6.30 -16.04 30.17
N ALA A 132 -5.61 -16.43 29.10
CA ALA A 132 -4.61 -17.48 29.09
C ALA A 132 -3.25 -16.89 28.70
N ARG A 133 -2.23 -17.18 29.50
CA ARG A 133 -0.83 -16.88 29.21
C ARG A 133 -0.20 -18.13 28.61
N HIS A 134 0.35 -18.01 27.42
CA HIS A 134 0.95 -19.13 26.69
C HIS A 134 2.42 -19.28 27.05
N ALA A 135 2.96 -20.49 26.87
CA ALA A 135 4.40 -20.72 26.88
C ALA A 135 5.10 -19.87 25.79
N PRO A 136 6.43 -19.65 25.90
CA PRO A 136 7.17 -18.92 24.89
C PRO A 136 6.93 -19.50 23.48
N PRO A 137 6.70 -18.65 22.47
CA PRO A 137 6.52 -19.13 21.10
C PRO A 137 7.81 -19.70 20.51
N GLY A 138 7.66 -20.61 19.55
CA GLY A 138 8.75 -20.98 18.65
C GLY A 138 9.01 -19.89 17.62
N ALA A 139 9.72 -20.24 16.53
CA ALA A 139 10.03 -19.30 15.44
C ALA A 139 8.76 -18.69 14.79
N THR A 140 7.67 -19.45 14.76
CA THR A 140 6.37 -19.02 14.24
C THR A 140 5.23 -19.55 15.10
N TRP A 141 4.12 -18.82 15.13
CA TRP A 141 2.83 -19.24 15.69
C TRP A 141 1.71 -18.71 14.79
N ASP A 142 0.53 -19.32 14.83
CA ASP A 142 -0.60 -18.81 14.06
C ASP A 142 -1.96 -19.08 14.70
N LEU A 143 -2.95 -18.33 14.28
CA LEU A 143 -4.35 -18.59 14.55
C LEU A 143 -5.20 -18.15 13.36
N THR A 144 -6.39 -18.75 13.25
CA THR A 144 -7.39 -18.37 12.27
C THR A 144 -8.70 -18.04 12.97
N TRP A 145 -9.22 -16.86 12.66
CA TRP A 145 -10.57 -16.45 13.00
C TRP A 145 -11.52 -16.69 11.83
N ARG A 146 -12.77 -17.06 12.12
CA ARG A 146 -13.88 -17.03 11.15
C ARG A 146 -14.82 -15.90 11.52
N ALA A 147 -14.96 -14.94 10.61
CA ALA A 147 -15.92 -13.85 10.73
C ALA A 147 -17.04 -14.06 9.71
N ASN A 148 -18.30 -13.94 10.15
CA ASN A 148 -19.45 -13.91 9.25
C ASN A 148 -20.12 -12.53 9.30
N LEU A 149 -19.60 -11.60 8.51
CA LEU A 149 -20.08 -10.21 8.46
C LEU A 149 -21.52 -10.13 7.94
N ALA A 150 -21.94 -11.02 7.04
CA ALA A 150 -23.31 -11.03 6.52
C ALA A 150 -24.35 -11.46 7.56
N ALA A 151 -23.94 -12.13 8.65
CA ALA A 151 -24.84 -12.42 9.77
C ALA A 151 -25.48 -11.14 10.36
N TYR A 152 -24.79 -10.01 10.21
CA TYR A 152 -25.15 -8.70 10.77
C TYR A 152 -25.71 -7.72 9.75
N ALA A 153 -25.97 -8.16 8.52
CA ALA A 153 -26.60 -7.32 7.52
C ALA A 153 -28.01 -6.89 7.98
N PRO A 154 -28.46 -5.65 7.69
CA PRO A 154 -29.80 -5.19 8.02
C PRO A 154 -30.86 -6.15 7.52
N ARG A 155 -31.86 -6.46 8.36
CA ARG A 155 -32.97 -7.35 8.03
C ARG A 155 -34.27 -6.59 8.09
N ASP A 156 -35.13 -6.84 7.10
CA ASP A 156 -36.50 -6.36 7.11
C ASP A 156 -37.19 -6.92 8.38
N PRO A 157 -37.72 -6.06 9.26
CA PRO A 157 -38.26 -6.48 10.54
C PRO A 157 -39.57 -7.29 10.43
N ARG A 158 -40.24 -7.29 9.27
CA ARG A 158 -41.46 -8.06 9.01
C ARG A 158 -41.18 -9.44 8.43
N THR A 159 -40.18 -9.54 7.56
CA THR A 159 -39.87 -10.79 6.83
C THR A 159 -38.65 -11.53 7.38
N GLY A 160 -37.78 -10.86 8.14
CA GLY A 160 -36.51 -11.39 8.63
C GLY A 160 -35.44 -11.58 7.54
N GLN A 161 -35.74 -11.22 6.29
CA GLN A 161 -34.83 -11.29 5.16
C GLN A 161 -33.88 -10.10 5.13
N ILE A 162 -32.70 -10.27 4.56
CA ILE A 162 -31.74 -9.18 4.41
C ILE A 162 -32.34 -8.13 3.46
N GLU A 163 -32.35 -6.85 3.87
CA GLU A 163 -32.98 -5.75 3.11
C GLU A 163 -32.39 -5.59 1.70
N HIS A 164 -31.11 -5.93 1.55
CA HIS A 164 -30.41 -6.01 0.28
C HIS A 164 -29.88 -7.42 0.05
N PRO A 165 -30.28 -8.13 -1.02
CA PRO A 165 -29.82 -9.50 -1.25
C PRO A 165 -28.29 -9.54 -1.35
N LEU A 166 -27.66 -10.25 -0.43
CA LEU A 166 -26.21 -10.52 -0.44
C LEU A 166 -25.95 -11.87 -1.12
N PRO A 167 -24.98 -11.98 -2.03
CA PRO A 167 -24.57 -13.27 -2.57
C PRO A 167 -24.17 -14.25 -1.45
N ALA A 168 -24.43 -15.54 -1.66
CA ALA A 168 -24.10 -16.58 -0.68
C ALA A 168 -22.61 -16.58 -0.33
N GLY A 169 -22.29 -16.65 0.96
CA GLY A 169 -20.91 -16.65 1.47
C GLY A 169 -20.22 -15.28 1.49
N VAL A 170 -20.88 -14.20 1.05
CA VAL A 170 -20.33 -12.84 1.21
C VAL A 170 -20.20 -12.53 2.68
N GLY A 171 -19.02 -12.05 3.09
CA GLY A 171 -18.73 -11.71 4.48
C GLY A 171 -18.39 -12.91 5.37
N ASP A 172 -18.50 -14.16 4.90
CA ASP A 172 -18.01 -15.34 5.63
C ASP A 172 -16.56 -15.65 5.21
N VAL A 173 -15.63 -15.22 6.06
CA VAL A 173 -14.20 -15.18 5.76
C VAL A 173 -13.39 -15.76 6.91
N HIS A 174 -12.29 -16.39 6.54
CA HIS A 174 -11.22 -16.73 7.46
C HIS A 174 -10.16 -15.63 7.43
N LEU A 175 -9.79 -15.15 8.62
CA LEU A 175 -8.73 -14.19 8.85
C LEU A 175 -7.63 -14.92 9.61
N ARG A 176 -6.55 -15.25 8.91
CA ARG A 176 -5.40 -15.94 9.49
C ARG A 176 -4.30 -14.93 9.81
N LEU A 177 -3.79 -15.04 11.02
CA LEU A 177 -2.67 -14.26 11.54
C LEU A 177 -1.53 -15.24 11.85
N ILE A 178 -0.38 -15.01 11.24
CA ILE A 178 0.86 -15.78 11.50
C ILE A 178 1.88 -14.81 12.09
N GLY A 179 2.32 -15.04 13.32
CA GLY A 179 3.41 -14.27 13.92
C GLY A 179 4.77 -14.91 13.71
N VAL A 180 5.78 -14.07 13.54
CA VAL A 180 7.18 -14.47 13.34
C VAL A 180 8.04 -13.86 14.45
N ASP A 181 8.71 -14.70 15.25
CA ASP A 181 9.60 -14.24 16.32
C ASP A 181 11.03 -14.10 15.79
N SER A 182 11.32 -12.96 15.15
CA SER A 182 12.58 -12.72 14.41
C SER A 182 13.80 -12.37 15.27
N HIS A 183 13.64 -12.13 16.58
CA HIS A 183 14.70 -11.61 17.46
C HIS A 183 14.90 -12.38 18.78
N GLY A 184 14.41 -13.62 18.87
CA GLY A 184 14.70 -14.51 19.98
C GLY A 184 14.01 -14.13 21.30
N GLY A 185 12.88 -14.77 21.58
CA GLY A 185 12.50 -15.23 22.91
C GLY A 185 11.95 -14.21 23.90
N GLY A 186 11.75 -12.95 23.50
CA GLY A 186 11.21 -11.90 24.38
C GLY A 186 9.68 -11.73 24.33
N THR A 187 9.00 -12.45 23.43
CA THR A 187 7.56 -12.29 23.19
C THR A 187 6.75 -13.19 24.13
N GLU A 188 5.97 -12.58 25.01
CA GLU A 188 4.91 -13.24 25.75
C GLU A 188 3.60 -13.20 24.93
N LEU A 189 2.94 -14.35 24.76
CA LEU A 189 1.63 -14.46 24.13
C LEU A 189 0.53 -14.61 25.18
N ILE A 190 -0.50 -13.77 25.08
CA ILE A 190 -1.65 -13.77 25.99
C ILE A 190 -2.91 -13.78 25.13
N SER A 191 -3.84 -14.70 25.37
CA SER A 191 -5.16 -14.70 24.72
C SER A 191 -6.27 -14.42 25.73
N GLY A 192 -7.42 -13.95 25.24
CA GLY A 192 -8.59 -13.70 26.06
C GLY A 192 -9.80 -13.28 25.22
N GLN A 193 -10.91 -13.02 25.87
CA GLN A 193 -12.15 -12.54 25.24
C GLN A 193 -12.58 -11.23 25.86
N GLY A 194 -13.05 -10.28 25.06
CA GLY A 194 -13.48 -8.97 25.55
C GLY A 194 -14.72 -8.44 24.85
N PRO A 195 -15.23 -7.30 25.33
CA PRO A 195 -16.55 -6.83 24.92
C PRO A 195 -16.56 -6.21 23.52
N TRP A 196 -17.69 -6.36 22.83
CA TRP A 196 -18.10 -5.50 21.73
C TRP A 196 -19.31 -4.67 22.17
N ILE A 197 -19.27 -3.37 21.94
CA ILE A 197 -20.36 -2.45 22.30
C ILE A 197 -21.01 -1.97 21.00
N GLY A 198 -22.28 -2.34 20.81
CA GLY A 198 -23.11 -1.89 19.72
C GLY A 198 -24.07 -0.80 20.19
N ARG A 199 -24.38 0.15 19.30
CA ARG A 199 -25.52 1.05 19.50
C ARG A 199 -26.77 0.36 19.00
N ILE A 200 -27.80 0.27 19.84
CA ILE A 200 -29.11 -0.20 19.43
C ILE A 200 -30.04 0.98 19.19
N ALA A 201 -30.83 0.88 18.13
CA ALA A 201 -31.93 1.78 17.81
C ALA A 201 -33.08 0.90 17.32
N GLN A 202 -33.64 0.08 18.22
CA GLN A 202 -34.62 -0.94 17.87
C GLN A 202 -36.04 -0.42 18.12
N PRO A 203 -36.90 -0.37 17.09
CA PRO A 203 -38.32 -0.10 17.30
C PRO A 203 -38.97 -1.26 18.06
N LEU A 204 -39.84 -0.92 19.02
CA LEU A 204 -40.59 -1.84 19.85
C LEU A 204 -42.10 -1.71 19.53
N PRO A 205 -42.94 -2.72 19.88
CA PRO A 205 -44.38 -2.63 19.73
C PRO A 205 -44.97 -1.38 20.39
N GLY A 206 -46.05 -0.85 19.81
CA GLY A 206 -46.74 0.33 20.35
C GLY A 206 -46.04 1.68 20.09
N GLY A 207 -45.10 1.73 19.14
CA GLY A 207 -44.39 2.97 18.77
C GLY A 207 -43.26 3.36 19.73
N GLN A 208 -42.90 2.48 20.67
CA GLN A 208 -41.74 2.66 21.53
C GLN A 208 -40.43 2.38 20.77
N ARG A 209 -39.31 2.84 21.32
CA ARG A 209 -37.97 2.60 20.76
C ARG A 209 -36.99 2.34 21.89
N ALA A 210 -36.21 1.26 21.76
CA ALA A 210 -35.02 1.04 22.56
C ALA A 210 -33.84 1.77 21.88
N ASP A 211 -33.34 2.84 22.52
CA ASP A 211 -32.13 3.53 22.11
C ASP A 211 -31.10 3.44 23.24
N GLY A 212 -29.90 2.98 22.93
CA GLY A 212 -28.86 2.81 23.94
C GLY A 212 -27.68 1.99 23.45
N ASN A 213 -26.80 1.64 24.39
CA ASN A 213 -25.65 0.78 24.13
C ASN A 213 -25.91 -0.61 24.69
N VAL A 214 -25.66 -1.65 23.89
CA VAL A 214 -25.65 -3.04 24.34
C VAL A 214 -24.23 -3.56 24.24
N ALA A 215 -23.74 -4.14 25.33
CA ALA A 215 -22.41 -4.75 25.40
C ALA A 215 -22.52 -6.28 25.35
N PHE A 216 -21.80 -6.87 24.41
CA PHE A 216 -21.63 -8.33 24.30
C PHE A 216 -20.26 -8.67 24.88
N MET A 217 -20.23 -9.17 26.11
CA MET A 217 -19.02 -9.17 26.95
C MET A 217 -17.86 -10.04 26.44
N ASP A 218 -18.16 -11.13 25.73
CA ASP A 218 -17.17 -12.09 25.23
C ASP A 218 -17.16 -12.14 23.68
N ALA A 219 -17.58 -11.06 23.02
CA ALA A 219 -17.78 -11.05 21.57
C ALA A 219 -16.49 -10.96 20.76
N ARG A 220 -15.41 -10.40 21.31
CA ARG A 220 -14.13 -10.26 20.60
C ARG A 220 -13.12 -11.25 21.13
N ASP A 221 -12.48 -11.98 20.25
CA ASP A 221 -11.30 -12.77 20.57
C ASP A 221 -10.05 -11.88 20.50
N PHE A 222 -9.18 -11.98 21.50
CA PHE A 222 -7.93 -11.24 21.60
C PHE A 222 -6.75 -12.20 21.55
N LEU A 223 -5.73 -11.79 20.81
CA LEU A 223 -4.35 -12.24 20.98
C LEU A 223 -3.48 -11.01 21.24
N VAL A 224 -2.68 -11.09 22.29
CA VAL A 224 -1.83 -10.00 22.75
C VAL A 224 -0.39 -10.48 22.76
N GLU A 225 0.46 -9.74 22.07
CA GLU A 225 1.90 -9.88 22.15
C GLU A 225 2.46 -8.84 23.12
N ARG A 226 3.24 -9.31 24.08
CA ARG A 226 3.85 -8.45 25.08
C ARG A 226 5.36 -8.64 25.10
N ARG A 227 6.08 -7.52 25.12
CA ARG A 227 7.53 -7.46 25.27
C ARG A 227 7.89 -6.47 26.36
N ILE A 228 8.93 -6.76 27.12
CA ILE A 228 9.40 -5.94 28.24
C ILE A 228 10.87 -5.60 27.97
N ALA A 229 11.32 -4.43 28.40
CA ALA A 229 12.72 -4.04 28.32
C ALA A 229 13.62 -5.09 28.99
N SER A 230 14.77 -5.36 28.39
CA SER A 230 15.79 -6.25 28.96
C SER A 230 16.31 -5.69 30.29
N LEU A 231 16.74 -6.57 31.19
CA LEU A 231 17.33 -6.17 32.47
C LEU A 231 18.49 -5.18 32.24
N GLY A 232 18.49 -4.05 32.96
CA GLY A 232 19.52 -3.01 32.83
C GLY A 232 19.29 -2.00 31.70
N THR A 233 18.21 -2.11 30.93
CA THR A 233 17.82 -1.11 29.93
C THR A 233 16.62 -0.30 30.40
N ASP A 234 16.64 1.02 30.18
CA ASP A 234 15.53 1.91 30.53
C ASP A 234 14.42 1.96 29.46
N MET A 235 14.71 1.46 28.25
CA MET A 235 13.79 1.43 27.12
C MET A 235 13.72 0.06 26.47
N ALA A 236 12.51 -0.35 26.09
CA ALA A 236 12.28 -1.52 25.26
C ALA A 236 12.47 -1.17 23.78
N THR A 237 12.95 -2.14 23.01
CA THR A 237 12.96 -2.11 21.54
C THR A 237 12.22 -3.34 21.05
N SER A 238 11.27 -3.18 20.14
CA SER A 238 10.47 -4.29 19.64
C SER A 238 10.20 -4.14 18.16
N LEU A 239 10.35 -5.24 17.42
CA LEU A 239 9.87 -5.40 16.06
C LEU A 239 8.89 -6.58 16.04
N PHE A 240 7.61 -6.28 15.92
CA PHE A 240 6.56 -7.28 15.73
C PHE A 240 6.41 -7.55 14.23
N VAL A 241 6.32 -8.82 13.85
CA VAL A 241 6.29 -9.25 12.45
C VAL A 241 5.14 -10.24 12.27
N HIS A 242 4.25 -9.94 11.33
CA HIS A 242 3.06 -10.74 11.07
C HIS A 242 2.84 -10.96 9.58
N ILE A 243 2.27 -12.11 9.23
CA ILE A 243 1.67 -12.35 7.93
C ILE A 243 0.15 -12.44 8.13
N LEU A 244 -0.57 -11.63 7.37
CA LEU A 244 -2.03 -11.53 7.37
C LEU A 244 -2.56 -12.14 6.08
N GLU A 245 -3.45 -13.11 6.20
CA GLU A 245 -4.06 -13.81 5.08
C GLU A 245 -5.58 -13.87 5.25
N GLY A 246 -6.31 -13.48 4.21
CA GLY A 246 -7.77 -13.57 4.16
C GLY A 246 -8.22 -14.53 3.06
N TYR A 247 -9.12 -15.46 3.39
CA TYR A 247 -9.68 -16.41 2.42
C TYR A 247 -11.14 -16.76 2.75
N ARG A 248 -11.90 -17.24 1.78
CA ARG A 248 -13.34 -17.52 1.98
C ARG A 248 -13.55 -18.84 2.71
N THR A 249 -14.69 -18.97 3.39
CA THR A 249 -15.12 -20.26 3.92
C THR A 249 -15.29 -21.29 2.79
N GLY A 250 -14.62 -22.43 2.91
CA GLY A 250 -14.54 -23.47 1.87
C GLY A 250 -13.23 -23.45 1.07
N GLU A 251 -12.47 -22.35 1.13
CA GLU A 251 -11.11 -22.29 0.61
C GLU A 251 -10.11 -22.75 1.67
N THR A 252 -9.00 -23.35 1.23
CA THR A 252 -7.85 -23.59 2.09
C THR A 252 -6.87 -22.42 2.02
N SER A 253 -6.12 -22.22 3.09
CA SER A 253 -4.96 -21.33 3.13
C SER A 253 -4.08 -21.48 1.89
N ALA A 254 -3.69 -20.36 1.27
CA ALA A 254 -2.69 -20.30 0.21
C ALA A 254 -1.28 -20.50 0.77
N ILE A 255 -1.07 -20.16 2.04
CA ILE A 255 0.22 -20.28 2.73
C ILE A 255 0.27 -21.60 3.50
N LYS A 256 1.18 -22.51 3.14
CA LYS A 256 1.41 -23.77 3.85
C LYS A 256 2.29 -23.56 5.08
N THR A 257 3.44 -22.95 4.88
CA THR A 257 4.43 -22.73 5.94
C THR A 257 5.12 -21.39 5.78
N VAL A 258 5.51 -20.80 6.90
CA VAL A 258 6.34 -19.60 6.96
C VAL A 258 7.64 -19.98 7.66
N THR A 259 8.77 -19.54 7.12
CA THR A 259 10.08 -19.78 7.71
C THR A 259 10.85 -18.45 7.76
N PRO A 260 11.17 -17.93 8.95
CA PRO A 260 12.09 -16.79 9.05
C PRO A 260 13.47 -17.19 8.52
N LEU A 261 14.09 -16.29 7.76
CA LEU A 261 15.42 -16.48 7.20
C LEU A 261 16.43 -15.61 7.93
N SER A 262 17.49 -16.22 8.45
CA SER A 262 18.62 -15.50 9.03
C SER A 262 19.48 -14.89 7.92
N VAL A 263 19.70 -13.58 7.98
CA VAL A 263 20.60 -12.88 7.05
C VAL A 263 22.03 -13.39 7.25
N THR A 264 22.69 -13.82 6.16
CA THR A 264 24.03 -14.42 6.20
C THR A 264 25.15 -13.39 6.19
N SER A 265 24.90 -12.22 5.60
CA SER A 265 25.82 -11.08 5.65
C SER A 265 25.05 -9.77 5.50
N VAL A 266 25.50 -8.74 6.21
CA VAL A 266 25.00 -7.36 6.16
C VAL A 266 26.18 -6.45 5.86
N ASP A 267 26.10 -5.66 4.80
CA ASP A 267 27.06 -4.59 4.49
C ASP A 267 26.38 -3.22 4.65
N GLY A 268 27.12 -2.21 5.12
CA GLY A 268 26.61 -0.88 5.49
C GLY A 268 26.18 -0.75 6.96
N ALA A 269 25.46 0.32 7.28
CA ALA A 269 25.08 0.66 8.66
C ALA A 269 24.13 -0.37 9.30
N ALA A 270 24.23 -0.55 10.62
CA ALA A 270 23.32 -1.41 11.38
C ALA A 270 21.86 -0.97 11.20
N ARG A 271 20.97 -1.95 11.01
CA ARG A 271 19.56 -1.73 10.66
C ARG A 271 18.73 -2.97 10.96
N ASP A 272 17.42 -2.78 11.08
CA ASP A 272 16.50 -3.91 11.20
C ASP A 272 16.34 -4.57 9.83
N THR A 273 16.42 -5.89 9.81
CA THR A 273 16.23 -6.70 8.62
C THR A 273 15.26 -7.83 8.94
N VAL A 274 14.30 -8.06 8.05
CA VAL A 274 13.34 -9.17 8.17
C VAL A 274 13.26 -9.85 6.82
N ALA A 275 13.49 -11.16 6.83
CA ALA A 275 13.35 -12.00 5.65
C ALA A 275 12.51 -13.23 6.02
N VAL A 276 11.52 -13.54 5.18
CA VAL A 276 10.65 -14.71 5.35
C VAL A 276 10.53 -15.48 4.04
N SER A 277 10.54 -16.80 4.15
CA SER A 277 10.20 -17.73 3.08
C SER A 277 8.81 -18.30 3.32
N LEU A 278 7.92 -18.20 2.34
CA LEU A 278 6.56 -18.72 2.37
C LEU A 278 6.44 -19.85 1.36
N ALA A 279 6.16 -21.07 1.81
CA ALA A 279 5.80 -22.16 0.93
C ALA A 279 4.31 -22.06 0.60
N MET A 280 3.98 -21.93 -0.67
CA MET A 280 2.63 -21.72 -1.15
C MET A 280 1.95 -23.05 -1.49
N ALA A 281 0.62 -23.09 -1.36
CA ALA A 281 -0.18 -24.29 -1.60
C ALA A 281 0.03 -24.86 -3.00
N GLY A 282 0.16 -23.98 -4.01
CA GLY A 282 0.45 -24.30 -5.41
C GLY A 282 1.89 -24.72 -5.72
N GLY A 283 2.75 -24.95 -4.72
CA GLY A 283 4.14 -25.40 -4.93
C GLY A 283 5.12 -24.28 -5.26
N HIS A 284 4.70 -23.02 -5.16
CA HIS A 284 5.57 -21.86 -5.28
C HIS A 284 6.23 -21.52 -3.94
N THR A 285 7.32 -20.76 -3.99
CA THR A 285 7.97 -20.21 -2.80
C THR A 285 8.19 -18.72 -2.95
N ASP A 286 7.65 -17.93 -2.02
CA ASP A 286 7.88 -16.49 -1.95
C ASP A 286 8.94 -16.18 -0.91
N THR A 287 9.97 -15.43 -1.30
CA THR A 287 10.93 -14.80 -0.37
C THR A 287 10.62 -13.32 -0.30
N VAL A 288 10.20 -12.83 0.87
CA VAL A 288 9.92 -11.41 1.10
C VAL A 288 10.96 -10.83 2.05
N LEU A 289 11.51 -9.67 1.70
CA LEU A 289 12.55 -8.96 2.45
C LEU A 289 12.11 -7.54 2.80
N TYR A 290 12.45 -7.11 4.01
CA TYR A 290 12.38 -5.73 4.50
C TYR A 290 13.72 -5.30 5.12
N GLN A 291 14.12 -4.05 4.86
CA GLN A 291 15.21 -3.36 5.54
C GLN A 291 14.78 -1.96 6.02
N SER A 292 15.06 -1.62 7.28
CA SER A 292 14.68 -0.33 7.87
C SER A 292 15.53 0.86 7.39
N ALA A 293 16.65 0.58 6.72
CA ALA A 293 17.55 1.55 6.09
C ALA A 293 18.25 0.92 4.85
N PRO A 294 18.90 1.71 3.98
CA PRO A 294 19.67 1.19 2.86
C PRO A 294 20.86 0.30 3.28
N GLY A 295 21.22 -0.65 2.42
CA GLY A 295 22.44 -1.44 2.48
C GLY A 295 22.23 -2.85 1.92
N THR A 296 23.33 -3.56 1.67
CA THR A 296 23.30 -4.88 1.02
C THR A 296 23.11 -6.00 2.03
N VAL A 297 22.25 -6.96 1.70
CA VAL A 297 22.04 -8.19 2.48
C VAL A 297 22.17 -9.43 1.59
N ARG A 298 22.58 -10.54 2.20
CA ARG A 298 22.56 -11.87 1.58
C ARG A 298 21.74 -12.84 2.42
N LEU A 299 20.99 -13.71 1.77
CA LEU A 299 20.16 -14.72 2.42
C LEU A 299 20.67 -16.15 2.10
N PRO A 300 20.28 -17.17 2.90
CA PRO A 300 20.73 -18.55 2.70
C PRO A 300 20.31 -19.16 1.37
N ASN A 301 19.24 -18.65 0.74
CA ASN A 301 18.76 -19.11 -0.57
C ASN A 301 19.56 -18.52 -1.75
N GLY A 302 20.62 -17.76 -1.49
CA GLY A 302 21.43 -17.10 -2.53
C GLY A 302 20.89 -15.75 -2.99
N LEU A 303 19.78 -15.25 -2.40
CA LEU A 303 19.30 -13.90 -2.66
C LEU A 303 20.30 -12.87 -2.14
N GLU A 304 20.66 -11.91 -2.98
CA GLU A 304 21.41 -10.73 -2.62
C GLU A 304 20.78 -9.48 -3.21
N THR A 305 20.62 -8.46 -2.37
CA THR A 305 19.98 -7.21 -2.74
C THR A 305 20.34 -6.10 -1.78
N ASP A 306 20.30 -4.87 -2.27
CA ASP A 306 20.35 -3.64 -1.46
C ASP A 306 18.98 -2.95 -1.37
N ALA A 307 17.95 -3.52 -1.99
CA ALA A 307 16.60 -3.00 -1.95
C ALA A 307 16.05 -3.02 -0.53
N ARG A 308 15.34 -1.94 -0.16
CA ARG A 308 14.70 -1.86 1.15
C ARG A 308 13.50 -2.78 1.27
N TYR A 309 12.85 -3.07 0.15
CA TYR A 309 11.74 -4.01 0.08
C TYR A 309 11.93 -4.86 -1.17
N ALA A 310 11.81 -6.17 -1.04
CA ALA A 310 11.92 -7.07 -2.18
C ALA A 310 11.02 -8.29 -2.04
N LEU A 311 10.59 -8.81 -3.18
CA LEU A 311 9.92 -10.10 -3.35
C LEU A 311 10.66 -10.89 -4.41
N LEU A 312 10.88 -12.18 -4.16
CA LEU A 312 11.31 -13.14 -5.16
C LEU A 312 10.42 -14.37 -5.10
N ARG A 313 9.77 -14.72 -6.21
CA ARG A 313 8.90 -15.90 -6.33
C ARG A 313 9.56 -16.96 -7.19
N HIS A 314 9.69 -18.15 -6.62
CA HIS A 314 10.10 -19.35 -7.33
C HIS A 314 8.89 -20.23 -7.66
N ASN A 315 8.93 -20.90 -8.80
CA ASN A 315 8.01 -22.00 -9.09
C ASN A 315 8.49 -23.32 -8.45
N ALA A 316 7.72 -24.41 -8.64
CA ALA A 316 8.06 -25.72 -8.10
C ALA A 316 9.39 -26.30 -8.64
N ALA A 317 9.85 -25.84 -9.81
CA ALA A 317 11.15 -26.21 -10.37
C ALA A 317 12.32 -25.35 -9.84
N GLY A 318 12.04 -24.38 -8.96
CA GLY A 318 13.05 -23.47 -8.42
C GLY A 318 13.40 -22.31 -9.36
N GLU A 319 12.63 -22.07 -10.43
CA GLU A 319 12.88 -20.96 -11.35
C GLU A 319 12.27 -19.67 -10.82
N VAL A 320 12.99 -18.55 -10.94
CA VAL A 320 12.45 -17.22 -10.63
C VAL A 320 11.40 -16.82 -11.67
N ILE A 321 10.15 -16.73 -11.24
CA ILE A 321 9.01 -16.35 -12.07
C ILE A 321 8.42 -14.99 -11.73
N ALA A 322 8.74 -14.43 -10.57
CA ALA A 322 8.47 -13.03 -10.26
C ALA A 322 9.55 -12.44 -9.36
N ALA A 323 9.81 -11.15 -9.52
CA ALA A 323 10.78 -10.39 -8.76
C ALA A 323 10.32 -8.93 -8.67
N ASP A 324 10.22 -8.41 -7.45
CA ASP A 324 9.94 -7.00 -7.20
C ASP A 324 11.00 -6.42 -6.27
N ALA A 325 11.37 -5.16 -6.50
CA ALA A 325 12.30 -4.42 -5.66
C ALA A 325 11.90 -2.95 -5.59
N CYS A 326 12.11 -2.33 -4.43
CA CYS A 326 11.86 -0.91 -4.21
C CYS A 326 12.99 -0.30 -3.36
N ARG A 327 13.45 0.89 -3.77
CA ARG A 327 14.59 1.61 -3.15
C ARG A 327 15.88 0.78 -3.12
N GLY A 328 16.33 0.29 -4.28
CA GLY A 328 17.53 -0.53 -4.43
C GLY A 328 18.17 -0.41 -5.80
N THR A 329 19.42 -0.85 -5.92
CA THR A 329 20.20 -0.88 -7.17
C THR A 329 20.47 -2.30 -7.68
N LEU A 330 20.25 -3.31 -6.85
CA LEU A 330 20.60 -4.70 -7.15
C LEU A 330 19.56 -5.68 -6.59
N LEU A 331 19.20 -6.68 -7.40
CA LEU A 331 18.48 -7.88 -6.96
C LEU A 331 19.01 -9.10 -7.72
N ARG A 332 19.62 -10.08 -7.04
CA ARG A 332 20.16 -11.28 -7.69
C ARG A 332 19.89 -12.57 -6.93
N CYS A 333 19.63 -13.65 -7.66
CA CYS A 333 19.47 -14.99 -7.12
C CYS A 333 19.66 -16.03 -8.24
N GLY A 334 20.70 -16.86 -8.14
CA GLY A 334 21.04 -17.84 -9.18
C GLY A 334 21.26 -17.20 -10.55
N ASP A 335 20.54 -17.68 -11.56
CA ASP A 335 20.59 -17.18 -12.94
C ASP A 335 19.83 -15.87 -13.18
N PHE A 336 19.09 -15.38 -12.18
CA PHE A 336 18.36 -14.13 -12.24
C PHE A 336 19.18 -12.99 -11.64
N SER A 337 19.30 -11.88 -12.35
CA SER A 337 19.80 -10.62 -11.79
C SER A 337 19.14 -9.40 -12.43
N ALA A 338 18.91 -8.37 -11.62
CA ALA A 338 18.46 -7.07 -12.04
C ALA A 338 19.36 -5.98 -11.46
N THR A 339 19.85 -5.09 -12.33
CA THR A 339 20.53 -3.85 -11.97
C THR A 339 19.57 -2.69 -12.22
N LEU A 340 19.34 -1.89 -11.19
CA LEU A 340 18.30 -0.86 -11.09
C LEU A 340 18.96 0.52 -10.92
N PRO A 341 18.27 1.63 -11.23
CA PRO A 341 18.89 2.96 -11.19
C PRO A 341 19.17 3.48 -9.76
N GLY A 342 18.53 2.88 -8.76
CA GLY A 342 18.47 3.42 -7.39
C GLY A 342 17.51 4.60 -7.29
N ASP A 343 17.35 5.14 -6.07
CA ASP A 343 16.47 6.28 -5.80
C ASP A 343 16.90 7.52 -6.61
N PHE A 344 15.91 8.28 -7.08
CA PHE A 344 16.15 9.53 -7.79
C PHE A 344 16.21 10.67 -6.78
N THR A 345 17.41 11.15 -6.50
CA THR A 345 17.66 12.20 -5.50
C THR A 345 18.12 13.51 -6.16
N GLY A 346 17.97 14.61 -5.44
CA GLY A 346 18.42 15.92 -5.89
C GLY A 346 18.20 17.03 -4.87
N THR A 347 18.43 18.26 -5.31
CA THR A 347 18.26 19.48 -4.49
C THR A 347 17.35 20.46 -5.21
N ILE A 348 16.36 21.01 -4.52
CA ILE A 348 15.50 22.09 -5.05
C ILE A 348 16.38 23.32 -5.26
N THR A 349 16.31 23.94 -6.43
CA THR A 349 17.00 25.19 -6.77
C THR A 349 16.03 26.33 -7.01
N ASP A 350 14.80 26.01 -7.42
CA ASP A 350 13.72 26.97 -7.64
C ASP A 350 12.37 26.24 -7.59
N MET A 351 11.26 26.97 -7.58
CA MET A 351 9.91 26.42 -7.62
C MET A 351 8.96 27.31 -8.42
N VAL A 352 7.88 26.71 -8.92
CA VAL A 352 6.75 27.41 -9.53
C VAL A 352 5.50 26.97 -8.80
N GLY A 353 4.74 27.92 -8.26
CA GLY A 353 3.52 27.62 -7.53
C GLY A 353 2.91 28.81 -6.80
N ASP A 354 2.05 28.51 -5.82
CA ASP A 354 1.36 29.46 -4.96
C ASP A 354 2.29 30.47 -4.26
N LEU A 355 3.49 30.05 -3.82
CA LEU A 355 4.54 30.91 -3.26
C LEU A 355 5.14 31.91 -4.27
N THR A 356 5.05 31.61 -5.56
CA THR A 356 5.55 32.46 -6.66
C THR A 356 4.42 33.20 -7.40
N GLY A 357 3.20 33.13 -6.88
CA GLY A 357 2.01 33.77 -7.46
C GLY A 357 1.28 32.94 -8.53
N THR A 358 1.75 31.74 -8.86
CA THR A 358 1.17 30.89 -9.92
C THR A 358 0.38 29.73 -9.30
N ARG A 359 -0.87 29.96 -8.90
CA ARG A 359 -1.68 28.96 -8.18
C ARG A 359 -2.23 27.80 -9.03
N GLN A 360 -2.14 27.90 -10.35
CA GLN A 360 -2.60 26.87 -11.30
C GLN A 360 -1.44 26.01 -11.82
N GLU A 361 -0.27 26.11 -11.18
CA GLU A 361 0.88 25.26 -11.44
C GLU A 361 1.52 24.90 -10.11
N SER A 362 2.12 23.73 -10.03
CA SER A 362 2.98 23.35 -8.91
C SER A 362 4.13 22.55 -9.49
N ALA A 363 5.33 23.10 -9.46
CA ALA A 363 6.51 22.45 -9.98
C ALA A 363 7.75 22.78 -9.14
N LEU A 364 8.66 21.81 -9.05
CA LEU A 364 9.96 21.96 -8.42
C LEU A 364 11.04 21.96 -9.50
N ILE A 365 11.98 22.91 -9.43
CA ILE A 365 13.18 22.91 -10.27
C ILE A 365 14.31 22.30 -9.46
N ILE A 366 14.78 21.14 -9.89
CA ILE A 366 15.70 20.31 -9.12
C ILE A 366 17.02 20.17 -9.89
N THR A 367 18.13 20.34 -9.18
CA THR A 367 19.43 19.83 -9.61
C THR A 367 19.52 18.39 -9.17
N PRO A 368 19.45 17.42 -10.09
CA PRO A 368 19.43 16.02 -9.73
C PRO A 368 20.86 15.52 -9.42
N ASP A 369 21.00 14.61 -8.45
CA ASP A 369 22.33 14.06 -8.09
C ASP A 369 22.85 13.08 -9.17
N ARG A 370 21.92 12.51 -9.95
CA ARG A 370 22.13 11.66 -11.14
C ARG A 370 21.00 11.94 -12.14
N PRO A 371 21.13 11.64 -13.44
CA PRO A 371 20.05 11.87 -14.40
C PRO A 371 18.72 11.25 -13.96
N TRP A 372 17.64 12.06 -13.96
CA TRP A 372 16.29 11.57 -13.74
C TRP A 372 15.65 11.16 -15.07
N PRO A 373 14.78 10.14 -15.09
CA PRO A 373 14.05 9.74 -16.29
C PRO A 373 13.04 10.82 -16.68
N ALA A 374 13.00 11.15 -17.97
CA ALA A 374 12.12 12.17 -18.52
C ALA A 374 10.68 11.65 -18.75
N GLY A 375 9.74 12.59 -18.91
CA GLY A 375 8.36 12.30 -19.26
C GLY A 375 7.56 11.75 -18.07
N ILE A 376 6.83 10.66 -18.30
CA ILE A 376 5.86 10.09 -17.36
C ILE A 376 6.39 8.87 -16.59
N ALA A 377 7.69 8.57 -16.68
CA ALA A 377 8.27 7.39 -16.02
C ALA A 377 8.08 7.38 -14.50
N LEU A 378 8.06 8.58 -13.88
CA LEU A 378 7.81 8.76 -12.45
C LEU A 378 6.38 9.22 -12.13
N LYS A 379 5.46 9.23 -13.10
CA LYS A 379 4.08 9.68 -12.87
C LYS A 379 3.44 8.87 -11.73
N GLU A 380 2.66 9.55 -10.88
CA GLU A 380 2.02 9.05 -9.66
C GLU A 380 2.97 8.59 -8.55
N ARG A 381 4.29 8.64 -8.77
CA ARG A 381 5.27 8.30 -7.74
C ARG A 381 5.37 9.38 -6.69
N GLN A 382 5.63 8.93 -5.47
CA GLN A 382 5.82 9.82 -4.35
C GLN A 382 7.18 10.52 -4.45
N LEU A 383 7.16 11.85 -4.47
CA LEU A 383 8.32 12.69 -4.25
C LEU A 383 8.32 13.15 -2.79
N LEU A 384 9.40 12.84 -2.08
CA LEU A 384 9.60 13.25 -0.70
C LEU A 384 10.54 14.46 -0.65
N VAL A 385 10.10 15.54 -0.02
CA VAL A 385 10.94 16.71 0.29
C VAL A 385 11.40 16.61 1.74
N ARG A 386 12.71 16.62 1.97
CA ARG A 386 13.32 16.46 3.29
C ARG A 386 13.35 17.78 4.05
N PHE A 387 12.84 17.73 5.27
CA PHE A 387 12.79 18.82 6.21
C PHE A 387 13.67 18.59 7.42
N GLU A 388 14.63 19.49 7.62
CA GLU A 388 15.59 19.44 8.72
C GLU A 388 15.66 20.81 9.41
N SER A 389 15.66 20.78 10.74
CA SER A 389 15.79 21.94 11.63
C SER A 389 16.22 21.45 13.01
N SER A 390 17.01 22.24 13.73
CA SER A 390 17.34 21.96 15.15
C SER A 390 16.15 22.11 16.10
N LEU A 391 15.02 22.66 15.62
CA LEU A 391 13.83 22.93 16.42
C LEU A 391 12.79 21.80 16.37
N ARG A 392 13.01 20.76 15.55
CA ARG A 392 12.11 19.61 15.40
C ARG A 392 12.84 18.34 14.96
N THR A 393 12.16 17.21 15.07
CA THR A 393 12.61 15.96 14.47
C THR A 393 12.56 16.09 12.95
N PRO A 394 13.61 15.67 12.23
CA PRO A 394 13.57 15.64 10.77
C PRO A 394 12.42 14.80 10.21
N GLY A 395 11.81 15.26 9.12
CA GLY A 395 10.69 14.59 8.49
C GLY A 395 10.64 14.82 6.98
N ASN A 396 9.69 14.17 6.32
CA ASN A 396 9.44 14.33 4.88
C ASN A 396 8.03 14.86 4.64
N GLU A 397 7.89 15.73 3.65
CA GLU A 397 6.61 16.09 3.03
C GLU A 397 6.47 15.33 1.72
N GLY A 398 5.29 14.75 1.46
CA GLY A 398 5.03 13.93 0.28
C GLY A 398 4.22 14.66 -0.78
N TYR A 399 4.73 14.66 -2.01
CA TYR A 399 4.05 15.10 -3.22
C TYR A 399 3.90 13.93 -4.19
N ARG A 400 3.05 14.09 -5.21
CA ARG A 400 2.97 13.16 -6.34
C ARG A 400 3.49 13.80 -7.60
N VAL A 401 4.34 13.08 -8.31
CA VAL A 401 4.89 13.53 -9.59
C VAL A 401 3.85 13.35 -10.69
N GLU A 402 3.62 14.38 -11.49
CA GLU A 402 2.85 14.28 -12.74
C GLU A 402 3.78 14.01 -13.93
N ARG A 403 4.89 14.76 -14.02
CA ARG A 403 5.82 14.69 -15.15
C ARG A 403 7.20 15.25 -14.81
N VAL A 404 8.23 14.72 -15.47
CA VAL A 404 9.61 15.26 -15.40
C VAL A 404 10.01 15.83 -16.76
N THR A 405 10.46 17.08 -16.80
CA THR A 405 10.93 17.77 -18.00
C THR A 405 12.41 18.17 -17.81
N PRO A 406 13.35 17.61 -18.58
CA PRO A 406 14.74 18.05 -18.58
C PRO A 406 14.87 19.51 -19.01
N LEU A 407 15.76 20.26 -18.36
CA LEU A 407 16.13 21.62 -18.73
C LEU A 407 17.50 21.65 -19.43
N PRO A 408 17.78 22.65 -20.28
CA PRO A 408 19.03 22.71 -21.06
C PRO A 408 20.33 22.74 -20.23
N ASP A 409 20.23 23.16 -18.96
CA ASP A 409 21.37 23.31 -18.04
C ASP A 409 21.59 22.08 -17.13
N GLY A 410 20.91 20.96 -17.41
CA GLY A 410 21.03 19.72 -16.64
C GLY A 410 20.13 19.65 -15.41
N ARG A 411 19.39 20.73 -15.08
CA ARG A 411 18.31 20.67 -14.09
C ARG A 411 17.09 19.95 -14.66
N VAL A 412 16.14 19.62 -13.79
CA VAL A 412 14.84 19.07 -14.18
C VAL A 412 13.71 19.90 -13.58
N ARG A 413 12.66 20.14 -14.36
CA ARG A 413 11.37 20.62 -13.87
C ARG A 413 10.49 19.41 -13.57
N VAL A 414 10.05 19.27 -12.32
CA VAL A 414 9.14 18.22 -11.89
C VAL A 414 7.79 18.85 -11.64
N ASP A 415 6.84 18.61 -12.54
CA ASP A 415 5.44 19.02 -12.37
C ASP A 415 4.78 18.09 -11.34
N LEU A 416 4.04 18.67 -10.39
CA LEU A 416 3.34 17.97 -9.33
C LEU A 416 1.85 17.85 -9.67
N GLN A 417 1.21 16.78 -9.18
CA GLN A 417 -0.22 16.55 -9.40
C GLN A 417 -1.10 17.58 -8.68
N ASP A 418 -2.30 17.80 -9.24
CA ASP A 418 -3.43 18.52 -8.63
C ASP A 418 -3.12 19.94 -8.14
N HIS A 419 -2.10 20.58 -8.69
CA HIS A 419 -1.62 21.90 -8.25
C HIS A 419 -1.36 21.92 -6.74
N ALA A 420 -0.66 20.89 -6.23
CA ALA A 420 -0.34 20.73 -4.82
C ALA A 420 0.24 22.04 -4.21
N PRO A 421 -0.36 22.57 -3.12
CA PRO A 421 0.08 23.83 -2.54
C PRO A 421 1.43 23.68 -1.84
N PHE A 422 2.27 24.71 -1.89
CA PHE A 422 3.48 24.80 -1.07
C PHE A 422 3.26 25.60 0.22
N VAL A 423 2.20 26.42 0.24
CA VAL A 423 1.72 27.10 1.45
C VAL A 423 0.93 26.12 2.31
N THR A 424 1.35 25.95 3.56
CA THR A 424 0.66 25.13 4.54
C THR A 424 -0.60 25.85 5.07
N SER A 425 -0.51 27.16 5.34
CA SER A 425 -1.66 27.92 5.84
C SER A 425 -1.48 29.44 5.71
N TRP A 426 -2.61 30.15 5.71
CA TRP A 426 -2.70 31.62 5.65
C TRP A 426 -3.19 32.19 6.98
N HIS A 427 -2.62 33.29 7.44
CA HIS A 427 -2.93 33.88 8.75
C HIS A 427 -2.85 35.39 8.69
N GLN A 428 -3.52 36.06 9.63
CA GLN A 428 -3.50 37.51 9.76
C GLN A 428 -3.06 37.91 11.16
N VAL A 429 -2.20 38.93 11.27
CA VAL A 429 -1.74 39.45 12.56
C VAL A 429 -2.87 40.17 13.29
N THR A 430 -3.23 39.69 14.48
CA THR A 430 -4.23 40.31 15.35
C THR A 430 -3.64 41.03 16.54
N THR A 431 -2.42 40.68 16.96
CA THR A 431 -1.74 41.35 18.08
C THR A 431 -0.22 41.28 17.92
N LEU A 432 0.47 42.36 18.31
CA LEU A 432 1.92 42.45 18.49
C LEU A 432 2.18 42.88 19.94
N PRO A 433 2.51 41.97 20.86
CA PRO A 433 2.72 42.31 22.27
C PRO A 433 3.98 43.16 22.45
N ALA A 434 3.85 44.35 23.05
CA ALA A 434 4.97 45.28 23.25
C ALA A 434 6.06 44.74 24.19
N ASP A 435 5.68 43.88 25.13
CA ASP A 435 6.57 43.21 26.08
C ASP A 435 7.33 42.02 25.48
N ARG A 436 6.92 41.55 24.30
CA ARG A 436 7.49 40.40 23.60
C ARG A 436 7.66 40.72 22.11
N PRO A 437 8.70 41.49 21.74
CA PRO A 437 8.83 42.10 20.41
C PRO A 437 8.94 41.11 19.25
N ASN A 438 9.35 39.87 19.51
CA ASN A 438 9.45 38.78 18.54
C ASN A 438 8.20 37.86 18.51
N VAL A 439 7.08 38.31 19.05
CA VAL A 439 5.84 37.52 19.17
C VAL A 439 4.70 38.19 18.40
N LEU A 440 3.86 37.38 17.78
CA LEU A 440 2.59 37.81 17.21
C LEU A 440 1.45 36.88 17.63
N ARG A 441 0.22 37.40 17.56
CA ARG A 441 -1.00 36.58 17.58
C ARG A 441 -1.66 36.58 16.21
N THR A 442 -2.28 35.45 15.87
CA THR A 442 -2.99 35.24 14.61
C THR A 442 -4.50 35.26 14.80
N ASN A 443 -5.25 35.53 13.71
CA ASN A 443 -6.71 35.54 13.66
C ASN A 443 -7.37 34.16 13.81
N ARG A 444 -6.60 33.08 13.63
CA ARG A 444 -7.07 31.71 13.86
C ARG A 444 -5.95 30.86 14.42
N PRO A 445 -6.24 29.93 15.34
CA PRO A 445 -5.20 29.05 15.86
C PRO A 445 -4.67 28.13 14.74
N MET A 446 -3.39 27.78 14.82
CA MET A 446 -2.69 26.92 13.86
C MET A 446 -3.05 25.45 14.11
N VAL A 447 -4.34 25.11 13.96
CA VAL A 447 -4.93 23.85 14.48
C VAL A 447 -4.90 22.65 13.54
N ASP A 448 -4.71 22.85 12.24
CA ASP A 448 -4.70 21.74 11.26
C ASP A 448 -3.55 20.74 11.55
N HIS A 449 -2.50 21.23 12.21
CA HIS A 449 -1.44 20.44 12.83
C HIS A 449 -1.27 20.80 14.33
N GLY A 450 -2.35 21.29 14.95
CA GLY A 450 -2.45 21.99 16.23
C GLY A 450 -2.02 21.26 17.49
N ASN A 451 -1.39 20.11 17.31
CA ASN A 451 -0.94 19.25 18.36
C ASN A 451 0.54 18.85 18.27
N ASN A 452 1.34 19.39 17.34
CA ASN A 452 2.74 19.01 17.12
C ASN A 452 3.72 20.20 16.89
N PRO A 453 5.03 20.02 17.09
CA PRO A 453 6.04 21.03 16.73
C PRO A 453 6.30 21.10 15.21
N TRP A 454 5.37 20.67 14.35
CA TRP A 454 5.56 20.67 12.89
C TRP A 454 5.92 22.04 12.35
N TYR A 455 5.27 23.08 12.88
CA TYR A 455 5.54 24.46 12.51
C TYR A 455 6.94 24.94 12.91
N HIS A 456 7.59 24.31 13.89
CA HIS A 456 8.89 24.77 14.39
C HIS A 456 9.96 24.62 13.30
N GLY A 457 10.65 25.70 12.98
CA GLY A 457 11.63 25.76 11.90
C GLY A 457 11.04 25.99 10.50
N LEU A 458 9.71 26.07 10.34
CA LEU A 458 9.10 26.57 9.10
C LEU A 458 9.23 28.09 9.01
N LYS A 459 8.97 28.62 7.82
CA LYS A 459 9.03 30.06 7.52
C LYS A 459 7.65 30.68 7.56
N ILE A 460 7.60 31.93 8.00
CA ILE A 460 6.49 32.84 7.74
C ILE A 460 6.95 33.90 6.75
N TRP A 461 6.14 34.16 5.71
CA TRP A 461 6.40 35.24 4.76
C TRP A 461 5.21 36.20 4.71
N PHE A 462 5.52 37.49 4.82
CA PHE A 462 4.59 38.62 4.72
C PHE A 462 4.70 39.23 3.32
N PRO A 463 3.81 38.89 2.37
CA PRO A 463 3.99 39.27 0.98
C PRO A 463 3.97 40.79 0.77
N GLU A 464 3.08 41.51 1.46
CA GLU A 464 2.97 42.97 1.35
C GLU A 464 4.14 43.74 1.97
N ARG A 465 4.93 43.07 2.82
CA ARG A 465 6.08 43.66 3.52
C ARG A 465 7.41 43.18 2.96
N ASP A 466 7.38 42.13 2.14
CA ASP A 466 8.55 41.40 1.65
C ASP A 466 9.51 41.02 2.79
N LYS A 467 8.94 40.40 3.83
CA LYS A 467 9.67 39.96 5.03
C LYS A 467 9.42 38.49 5.32
N THR A 468 10.49 37.78 5.67
CA THR A 468 10.44 36.36 6.03
C THR A 468 11.11 36.15 7.38
N PHE A 469 10.49 35.34 8.23
CA PHE A 469 11.00 34.97 9.56
C PHE A 469 10.86 33.46 9.79
N THR A 470 11.54 32.94 10.79
CA THR A 470 11.51 31.50 11.13
C THR A 470 10.68 31.29 12.39
N ILE A 471 9.76 30.33 12.36
CA ILE A 471 8.97 29.98 13.53
C ILE A 471 9.87 29.27 14.56
N LYS A 472 10.04 29.87 15.74
CA LYS A 472 10.72 29.24 16.87
C LYS A 472 9.81 28.23 17.55
N ASN A 473 8.62 28.69 17.95
CA ASN A 473 7.58 27.88 18.54
C ASN A 473 6.20 28.53 18.41
N VAL A 474 5.19 27.73 18.75
CA VAL A 474 3.79 28.15 18.84
C VAL A 474 3.26 27.77 20.23
N ASN A 475 2.33 28.55 20.78
CA ASN A 475 1.72 28.22 22.08
C ASN A 475 0.90 26.93 22.00
N ARG A 476 0.66 26.35 23.19
CA ARG A 476 -0.16 25.15 23.34
C ARG A 476 -1.63 25.51 23.59
N VAL A 477 -2.56 24.84 22.92
CA VAL A 477 -4.01 24.94 23.14
C VAL A 477 -4.61 23.53 23.19
N GLY A 478 -5.51 23.27 24.15
CA GLY A 478 -6.21 21.97 24.24
C GLY A 478 -5.32 20.74 24.51
N GLY A 479 -4.10 20.94 25.03
CA GLY A 479 -3.13 19.86 25.28
C GLY A 479 -2.16 19.56 24.13
N GLY A 480 -2.20 20.32 23.03
CA GLY A 480 -1.30 20.19 21.88
C GLY A 480 -0.64 21.50 21.45
N TYR A 481 0.24 21.46 20.44
CA TYR A 481 1.03 22.59 19.88
C TYR A 481 0.41 23.19 18.61
N GLY A 482 0.04 24.48 18.63
CA GLY A 482 -0.52 25.16 17.45
C GLY A 482 -1.69 26.05 17.82
N GLY A 483 -1.49 26.87 18.85
CA GLY A 483 -2.42 27.89 19.25
C GLY A 483 -2.39 29.12 18.33
N ASP A 484 -2.80 30.24 18.90
CA ASP A 484 -2.95 31.53 18.23
C ASP A 484 -1.73 32.45 18.40
N THR A 485 -0.68 32.00 19.10
CA THR A 485 0.52 32.79 19.40
C THR A 485 1.73 32.14 18.76
N LEU A 486 2.50 32.93 18.03
CA LEU A 486 3.71 32.51 17.31
C LEU A 486 4.90 33.34 17.80
N VAL A 487 6.01 32.66 18.06
CA VAL A 487 7.29 33.29 18.39
C VAL A 487 8.25 33.08 17.22
N VAL A 488 8.87 34.15 16.72
CA VAL A 488 9.92 34.04 15.70
C VAL A 488 11.29 33.78 16.34
N LEU A 489 12.15 33.07 15.61
CA LEU A 489 13.47 32.64 16.09
C LEU A 489 14.46 33.79 16.16
N GLU A 490 14.34 34.71 15.20
CA GLU A 490 15.17 35.89 15.08
C GLU A 490 14.96 36.81 16.30
N ASP A 491 16.07 37.34 16.84
CA ASP A 491 16.05 38.29 17.95
C ASP A 491 15.76 39.70 17.41
N ILE A 492 14.49 39.94 17.06
CA ILE A 492 14.02 41.15 16.38
C ILE A 492 12.69 41.64 16.94
N SER A 493 12.39 42.92 16.70
CA SER A 493 11.07 43.50 16.91
C SER A 493 10.27 43.48 15.61
N LEU A 494 9.18 42.71 15.58
CA LEU A 494 8.32 42.58 14.40
C LEU A 494 7.74 43.94 13.97
N SER A 495 7.37 44.79 14.95
CA SER A 495 6.90 46.15 14.68
C SER A 495 7.98 47.05 14.10
N GLU A 496 9.24 46.93 14.57
CA GLU A 496 10.36 47.70 13.99
C GLU A 496 10.75 47.18 12.60
N GLN A 497 10.50 45.90 12.32
CA GLN A 497 10.60 45.34 10.97
C GLN A 497 9.44 45.76 10.04
N GLY A 498 8.51 46.59 10.53
CA GLY A 498 7.42 47.16 9.75
C GLY A 498 6.16 46.31 9.67
N ILE A 499 6.08 45.21 10.44
CA ILE A 499 4.88 44.37 10.53
C ILE A 499 3.79 45.11 11.31
N ARG A 500 2.54 45.04 10.83
CA ARG A 500 1.39 45.75 11.39
C ARG A 500 0.24 44.80 11.69
N LEU A 501 -0.68 45.27 12.55
CA LEU A 501 -1.97 44.60 12.74
C LEU A 501 -2.73 44.57 11.41
N GLY A 502 -3.35 43.44 11.10
CA GLY A 502 -4.05 43.22 9.83
C GLY A 502 -3.16 42.71 8.69
N ASP A 503 -1.83 42.71 8.83
CA ASP A 503 -0.94 42.13 7.83
C ASP A 503 -1.20 40.63 7.67
N TRP A 504 -1.32 40.18 6.42
CA TRP A 504 -1.43 38.76 6.08
C TRP A 504 -0.05 38.14 5.92
N TYR A 505 0.08 36.89 6.36
CA TYR A 505 1.27 36.08 6.15
C TYR A 505 0.90 34.63 5.80
N VAL A 506 1.84 33.95 5.16
CA VAL A 506 1.75 32.52 4.85
C VAL A 506 2.79 31.74 5.63
N ILE A 507 2.45 30.51 5.99
CA ILE A 507 3.39 29.52 6.54
C ILE A 507 3.77 28.56 5.42
N TYR A 508 5.08 28.36 5.23
CA TYR A 508 5.58 27.43 4.22
C TYR A 508 6.90 26.79 4.65
N GLY A 509 7.26 25.70 3.96
CA GLY A 509 8.52 25.00 4.17
C GLY A 509 9.31 24.70 2.89
N ILE A 510 8.64 24.66 1.74
CA ILE A 510 9.30 24.40 0.46
C ILE A 510 10.12 25.61 0.05
N GLU A 511 11.43 25.40 -0.12
CA GLU A 511 12.39 26.45 -0.48
C GLU A 511 13.60 25.85 -1.22
N PRO A 512 14.38 26.64 -1.97
CA PRO A 512 15.65 26.18 -2.52
C PRO A 512 16.61 25.66 -1.43
N GLY A 513 17.45 24.70 -1.80
CA GLY A 513 18.40 24.02 -0.90
C GLY A 513 17.84 22.76 -0.24
N ARG A 514 16.52 22.52 -0.28
CA ARG A 514 15.92 21.30 0.28
C ARG A 514 16.26 20.07 -0.56
N LYS A 515 16.50 18.94 0.10
CA LYS A 515 16.76 17.65 -0.57
C LYS A 515 15.44 16.97 -0.95
N VAL A 516 15.44 16.30 -2.10
CA VAL A 516 14.30 15.52 -2.58
C VAL A 516 14.69 14.09 -2.90
N SER A 517 13.73 13.18 -2.80
CA SER A 517 13.89 11.80 -3.27
C SER A 517 12.60 11.25 -3.87
N VAL A 518 12.71 10.47 -4.94
CA VAL A 518 11.65 9.62 -5.47
C VAL A 518 12.15 8.18 -5.39
N ALA A 519 11.36 7.30 -4.76
CA ALA A 519 11.69 5.89 -4.65
C ALA A 519 11.75 5.25 -6.04
N ASN A 520 12.79 4.47 -6.33
CA ASN A 520 12.72 3.60 -7.50
C ASN A 520 11.92 2.33 -7.19
N ASP A 521 11.27 1.81 -8.23
CA ASP A 521 10.57 0.54 -8.20
C ASP A 521 10.87 -0.29 -9.45
N PHE A 522 10.82 -1.60 -9.27
CA PHE A 522 11.04 -2.61 -10.30
C PHE A 522 10.05 -3.76 -10.09
N SER A 523 9.51 -4.29 -11.19
CA SER A 523 8.66 -5.46 -11.21
C SER A 523 8.96 -6.29 -12.45
N TRP A 524 9.19 -7.59 -12.24
CA TRP A 524 9.31 -8.61 -13.27
C TRP A 524 8.37 -9.75 -12.90
N ARG A 525 7.48 -10.17 -13.79
CA ARG A 525 6.50 -11.22 -13.49
C ARG A 525 6.16 -12.04 -14.72
N ARG A 526 6.14 -13.37 -14.55
CA ARG A 526 5.54 -14.29 -15.52
C ARG A 526 4.02 -14.17 -15.46
N GLU A 527 3.39 -13.99 -16.61
CA GLU A 527 1.95 -13.88 -16.74
C GLU A 527 1.32 -15.22 -17.13
N SER A 528 0.07 -15.39 -16.74
CA SER A 528 -0.71 -16.59 -17.02
C SER A 528 -1.05 -16.66 -18.51
N GLY A 529 -0.58 -17.69 -19.21
CA GLY A 529 -0.86 -17.95 -20.62
C GLY A 529 -0.87 -19.45 -20.92
N VAL A 530 -1.78 -19.92 -21.77
CA VAL A 530 -2.05 -21.36 -22.01
C VAL A 530 -1.34 -21.94 -23.24
N ALA A 531 -0.47 -21.19 -23.91
CA ALA A 531 0.27 -21.66 -25.09
C ALA A 531 1.69 -21.07 -25.29
N TRP A 532 2.02 -19.95 -24.67
CA TRP A 532 3.36 -19.33 -24.69
C TRP A 532 3.63 -18.62 -23.38
N THR A 533 4.90 -18.37 -23.08
CA THR A 533 5.28 -17.75 -21.82
C THR A 533 5.42 -16.24 -22.00
N GLN A 534 4.52 -15.51 -21.34
CA GLN A 534 4.54 -14.06 -21.32
C GLN A 534 5.13 -13.56 -20.00
N TYR A 535 5.86 -12.45 -20.06
CA TYR A 535 6.39 -11.74 -18.93
C TYR A 535 6.03 -10.27 -19.01
N ALA A 536 5.85 -9.66 -17.86
CA ALA A 536 5.74 -8.23 -17.68
C ALA A 536 7.00 -7.69 -17.00
N LEU A 537 7.49 -6.55 -17.47
CA LEU A 537 8.59 -5.81 -16.89
C LEU A 537 8.19 -4.34 -16.69
N ARG A 538 8.40 -3.81 -15.49
CA ARG A 538 8.27 -2.39 -15.18
C ARG A 538 9.48 -1.93 -14.38
N ALA A 539 9.94 -0.72 -14.67
CA ALA A 539 10.97 -0.06 -13.89
C ALA A 539 10.77 1.46 -13.98
N SER A 540 11.06 2.19 -12.90
CA SER A 540 10.97 3.65 -12.89
C SER A 540 12.11 4.33 -13.70
N GLY A 541 13.12 3.57 -14.13
CA GLY A 541 14.24 4.05 -14.94
C GLY A 541 14.89 2.92 -15.74
N ASP A 542 16.12 3.14 -16.21
CA ASP A 542 16.88 2.14 -16.96
C ASP A 542 17.15 0.89 -16.11
N VAL A 543 16.94 -0.28 -16.70
CA VAL A 543 17.13 -1.57 -16.03
C VAL A 543 17.94 -2.52 -16.90
N THR A 544 18.86 -3.26 -16.27
CA THR A 544 19.50 -4.41 -16.90
C THR A 544 19.06 -5.67 -16.19
N LEU A 545 18.37 -6.54 -16.92
CA LEU A 545 17.77 -7.77 -16.43
C LEU A 545 18.40 -8.98 -17.12
N ALA A 546 19.13 -9.80 -16.37
CA ALA A 546 19.61 -11.09 -16.83
C ALA A 546 18.70 -12.21 -16.29
N SER A 547 18.12 -12.98 -17.19
CA SER A 547 17.40 -14.21 -16.90
C SER A 547 17.53 -15.16 -18.09
N PRO A 548 17.20 -16.45 -17.95
CA PRO A 548 17.15 -17.37 -19.11
C PRO A 548 16.27 -16.82 -20.25
N VAL A 549 15.21 -16.08 -19.91
CA VAL A 549 14.30 -15.44 -20.88
C VAL A 549 14.98 -14.30 -21.64
N THR A 550 15.65 -13.38 -20.94
CA THR A 550 16.26 -12.21 -21.59
C THR A 550 17.55 -12.54 -22.35
N ARG A 551 18.19 -13.68 -22.04
CA ARG A 551 19.34 -14.24 -22.76
C ARG A 551 18.98 -14.98 -24.05
N SER A 552 17.70 -15.32 -24.22
CA SER A 552 17.22 -16.11 -25.36
C SER A 552 16.48 -15.23 -26.36
N SER A 553 16.14 -15.79 -27.53
CA SER A 553 15.29 -15.09 -28.48
C SER A 553 13.95 -14.70 -27.84
N LEU A 554 13.60 -13.43 -27.98
CA LEU A 554 12.38 -12.86 -27.42
C LEU A 554 11.75 -11.87 -28.38
N ALA A 555 10.46 -11.64 -28.18
CA ALA A 555 9.78 -10.48 -28.70
C ALA A 555 9.29 -9.62 -27.54
N TYR A 556 9.22 -8.30 -27.74
CA TYR A 556 8.75 -7.40 -26.71
C TYR A 556 8.01 -6.21 -27.27
N ARG A 557 7.09 -5.68 -26.47
CA ARG A 557 6.36 -4.44 -26.74
C ARG A 557 6.61 -3.50 -25.57
N GLY A 558 7.28 -2.38 -25.85
CA GLY A 558 7.61 -1.35 -24.86
C GLY A 558 6.52 -0.28 -24.72
N GLY A 559 6.84 0.79 -24.00
CA GLY A 559 5.94 1.92 -23.74
C GLY A 559 5.42 2.66 -24.99
N ASP A 560 6.14 2.56 -26.11
CA ASP A 560 5.69 3.11 -27.40
C ASP A 560 4.68 2.24 -28.15
N GLY A 561 4.36 1.05 -27.62
CA GLY A 561 3.41 0.12 -28.20
C GLY A 561 3.94 -0.66 -29.40
N VAL A 562 5.18 -0.44 -29.83
CA VAL A 562 5.76 -1.11 -31.00
C VAL A 562 6.37 -2.45 -30.61
N CYS A 563 5.94 -3.51 -31.28
CA CYS A 563 6.48 -4.85 -31.13
C CYS A 563 7.85 -4.95 -31.81
N ARG A 564 8.80 -5.62 -31.15
CA ARG A 564 10.17 -5.78 -31.62
C ARG A 564 10.67 -7.19 -31.33
N GLU A 565 11.38 -7.78 -32.28
CA GLU A 565 12.03 -9.07 -32.10
C GLU A 565 13.54 -8.91 -31.85
N ARG A 566 14.09 -9.80 -31.02
CA ARG A 566 15.51 -9.87 -30.68
C ARG A 566 15.94 -11.33 -30.68
N THR A 567 16.66 -11.75 -31.72
CA THR A 567 17.12 -13.14 -31.89
C THR A 567 18.22 -13.52 -30.91
N ALA A 568 19.10 -12.58 -30.57
CA ALA A 568 20.16 -12.76 -29.56
C ALA A 568 19.74 -12.42 -28.12
N GLY A 569 18.45 -12.17 -27.89
CA GLY A 569 17.94 -11.66 -26.61
C GLY A 569 18.18 -10.16 -26.39
N LYS A 570 17.67 -9.66 -25.25
CA LYS A 570 17.80 -8.26 -24.81
C LYS A 570 17.69 -8.21 -23.30
N GLN A 571 18.72 -7.67 -22.66
CA GLN A 571 18.82 -7.58 -21.20
C GLN A 571 18.62 -6.15 -20.68
N THR A 572 19.04 -5.14 -21.45
CA THR A 572 18.90 -3.73 -21.05
C THR A 572 17.65 -3.12 -21.66
N PHE A 573 16.83 -2.49 -20.81
CA PHE A 573 15.62 -1.76 -21.18
C PHE A 573 15.71 -0.33 -20.65
N SER A 574 15.42 0.66 -21.49
CA SER A 574 15.46 2.07 -21.09
C SER A 574 14.21 2.49 -20.33
N ALA A 575 14.28 3.60 -19.60
CA ALA A 575 13.15 4.23 -18.93
C ALA A 575 11.99 4.55 -19.89
N ALA A 576 12.30 4.87 -21.15
CA ALA A 576 11.28 5.10 -22.18
C ALA A 576 10.60 3.80 -22.62
N GLU A 577 11.33 2.68 -22.65
CA GLU A 577 10.75 1.36 -22.94
C GLU A 577 9.89 0.86 -21.77
N THR A 578 10.31 1.08 -20.52
CA THR A 578 9.66 0.57 -19.31
C THR A 578 8.60 1.49 -18.69
N GLY A 579 8.58 2.77 -19.08
CA GLY A 579 7.64 3.77 -18.58
C GLY A 579 6.18 3.50 -18.98
N GLY A 580 5.23 4.05 -18.21
CA GLY A 580 3.80 3.90 -18.47
C GLY A 580 3.25 2.53 -18.05
N ARG A 581 2.80 1.71 -19.01
CA ARG A 581 2.15 0.39 -18.79
C ARG A 581 3.13 -0.79 -18.65
N GLY A 582 4.43 -0.52 -18.65
CA GLY A 582 5.48 -1.54 -18.64
C GLY A 582 5.71 -2.20 -20.00
N VAL A 583 6.72 -3.07 -20.07
CA VAL A 583 7.08 -3.89 -21.22
C VAL A 583 6.36 -5.24 -21.11
N ARG A 584 5.76 -5.68 -22.21
CA ARG A 584 5.29 -7.07 -22.37
C ARG A 584 6.32 -7.84 -23.17
N ILE A 585 6.77 -8.98 -22.66
CA ILE A 585 7.82 -9.81 -23.24
C ILE A 585 7.25 -11.20 -23.51
N LEU A 586 7.47 -11.71 -24.72
CA LEU A 586 7.12 -13.05 -25.14
C LEU A 586 8.39 -13.85 -25.34
N SER A 587 8.51 -14.96 -24.61
CA SER A 587 9.58 -15.93 -24.82
C SER A 587 9.03 -17.14 -25.57
N ALA A 588 9.89 -17.77 -26.38
CA ALA A 588 9.51 -18.89 -27.25
C ALA A 588 8.27 -18.58 -28.12
N LYS A 589 8.26 -17.39 -28.74
CA LYS A 589 7.18 -16.94 -29.63
C LYS A 589 6.91 -17.99 -30.71
N PRO A 590 5.67 -18.48 -30.87
CA PRO A 590 5.35 -19.40 -31.95
C PRO A 590 5.57 -18.75 -33.32
N ALA A 591 6.03 -19.53 -34.30
CA ALA A 591 6.30 -19.04 -35.66
C ALA A 591 5.05 -18.49 -36.36
N TRP A 592 3.86 -18.95 -35.97
CA TRP A 592 2.59 -18.49 -36.53
C TRP A 592 2.13 -17.15 -35.98
N LEU A 593 2.66 -16.70 -34.83
CA LEU A 593 2.19 -15.48 -34.15
C LEU A 593 2.77 -14.23 -34.83
N ALA A 594 1.87 -13.46 -35.45
CA ALA A 594 2.15 -12.14 -36.00
C ALA A 594 1.92 -11.08 -34.92
N LEU A 595 2.98 -10.38 -34.52
CA LEU A 595 2.94 -9.42 -33.41
C LEU A 595 2.48 -8.02 -33.79
N ASP A 596 2.61 -7.68 -35.07
CA ASP A 596 2.20 -6.38 -35.63
C ASP A 596 0.75 -6.41 -36.14
N ASP A 597 0.05 -7.52 -35.90
CA ASP A 597 -1.36 -7.63 -36.16
C ASP A 597 -2.13 -6.76 -35.18
N THR A 598 -2.64 -5.64 -35.71
CA THR A 598 -3.45 -4.67 -34.96
C THR A 598 -4.92 -4.70 -35.41
N GLU A 599 -5.25 -5.58 -36.36
CA GLU A 599 -6.60 -5.70 -36.89
C GLU A 599 -7.42 -6.60 -35.98
N SER A 600 -8.69 -6.24 -35.77
CA SER A 600 -9.62 -7.14 -35.08
C SER A 600 -10.05 -8.26 -36.03
N PRO A 601 -10.36 -9.47 -35.52
CA PRO A 601 -10.98 -10.50 -36.33
C PRO A 601 -12.21 -9.95 -37.06
N GLU A 602 -12.26 -10.14 -38.38
CA GLU A 602 -13.32 -9.66 -39.25
C GLU A 602 -14.56 -10.55 -39.12
N LEU A 603 -15.75 -9.93 -39.01
CA LEU A 603 -17.02 -10.65 -39.08
C LEU A 603 -17.39 -10.94 -40.55
N VAL A 604 -17.03 -12.12 -41.02
CA VAL A 604 -17.24 -12.55 -42.41
C VAL A 604 -18.61 -13.22 -42.65
N VAL A 605 -19.36 -13.59 -41.60
CA VAL A 605 -20.77 -14.02 -41.72
C VAL A 605 -21.55 -13.50 -40.53
N LEU A 606 -22.71 -12.91 -40.78
CA LEU A 606 -23.74 -12.59 -39.78
C LEU A 606 -25.09 -13.01 -40.34
N ASN A 607 -25.65 -14.11 -39.85
CA ASN A 607 -26.89 -14.66 -40.37
C ASN A 607 -27.90 -14.93 -39.25
N LEU A 608 -29.12 -14.42 -39.40
CA LEU A 608 -30.23 -14.63 -38.46
C LEU A 608 -31.33 -15.40 -39.17
N ASP A 609 -31.63 -16.62 -38.70
CA ASP A 609 -32.65 -17.52 -39.26
C ASP A 609 -32.57 -17.70 -40.78
N GLY A 610 -31.36 -17.78 -41.32
CA GLY A 610 -31.10 -17.95 -42.75
C GLY A 610 -30.91 -16.64 -43.51
N ARG A 611 -31.19 -15.47 -42.91
CA ARG A 611 -31.03 -14.15 -43.54
C ARG A 611 -29.66 -13.54 -43.23
N ASP A 612 -28.88 -13.20 -44.25
CA ASP A 612 -27.61 -12.47 -44.08
C ASP A 612 -27.90 -11.00 -43.69
N LEU A 613 -27.32 -10.56 -42.58
CA LEU A 613 -27.53 -9.23 -42.00
C LEU A 613 -26.33 -8.29 -42.18
N ARG A 614 -25.33 -8.69 -42.99
CA ARG A 614 -24.17 -7.81 -43.28
C ARG A 614 -24.51 -6.68 -44.25
N ASP A 615 -25.61 -6.77 -44.98
CA ASP A 615 -26.09 -5.71 -45.86
C ASP A 615 -26.66 -4.54 -45.01
N PRO A 616 -26.13 -3.32 -45.12
CA PRO A 616 -26.64 -2.15 -44.39
C PRO A 616 -28.15 -1.91 -44.52
N GLY A 617 -28.78 -2.36 -45.62
CA GLY A 617 -30.22 -2.26 -45.86
C GLY A 617 -31.10 -3.19 -45.01
N THR A 618 -30.51 -4.09 -44.20
CA THR A 618 -31.23 -5.11 -43.41
C THR A 618 -31.26 -4.86 -41.90
N ARG A 619 -30.81 -3.68 -41.43
CA ARG A 619 -30.77 -3.35 -39.98
C ARG A 619 -32.13 -3.16 -39.33
N ASP A 620 -33.19 -2.99 -40.11
CA ASP A 620 -34.57 -3.07 -39.63
C ASP A 620 -35.16 -4.42 -40.05
N LEU A 621 -35.36 -5.30 -39.08
CA LEU A 621 -35.95 -6.61 -39.30
C LEU A 621 -37.48 -6.53 -39.41
N GLY A 622 -38.09 -5.39 -39.05
CA GLY A 622 -39.55 -5.26 -38.97
C GLY A 622 -40.16 -6.17 -37.90
N TRP A 623 -41.44 -6.49 -38.07
CA TRP A 623 -42.13 -7.49 -37.24
C TRP A 623 -41.80 -8.89 -37.76
N ILE A 624 -40.78 -9.50 -37.17
CA ILE A 624 -40.45 -10.91 -37.36
C ILE A 624 -40.92 -11.72 -36.17
N ASP A 625 -41.16 -13.02 -36.41
CA ASP A 625 -41.23 -13.99 -35.33
C ASP A 625 -39.95 -13.92 -34.48
N PRO A 626 -40.01 -14.23 -33.17
CA PRO A 626 -38.84 -14.24 -32.32
C PRO A 626 -37.72 -15.06 -32.96
N PRO A 627 -36.54 -14.46 -33.21
CA PRO A 627 -35.50 -15.13 -33.96
C PRO A 627 -35.01 -16.35 -33.18
N GLN A 628 -34.72 -17.43 -33.89
CA GLN A 628 -34.40 -18.72 -33.27
C GLN A 628 -32.91 -19.05 -33.31
N LYS A 629 -32.20 -18.58 -34.35
CA LYS A 629 -30.83 -18.98 -34.63
C LYS A 629 -30.01 -17.85 -35.21
N LEU A 630 -28.87 -17.59 -34.58
CA LEU A 630 -27.84 -16.68 -35.07
C LEU A 630 -26.59 -17.48 -35.45
N VAL A 631 -26.05 -17.24 -36.64
CA VAL A 631 -24.77 -17.78 -37.10
C VAL A 631 -23.80 -16.64 -37.36
N LEU A 632 -22.66 -16.70 -36.66
CA LEU A 632 -21.56 -15.75 -36.78
C LEU A 632 -20.36 -16.51 -37.35
N ARG A 633 -19.63 -15.93 -38.30
CA ARG A 633 -18.30 -16.41 -38.64
C ARG A 633 -17.32 -15.27 -38.57
N CYS A 634 -16.31 -15.43 -37.74
CA CYS A 634 -15.21 -14.48 -37.65
C CYS A 634 -13.97 -15.08 -38.31
N ARG A 635 -13.14 -14.24 -38.90
CA ARG A 635 -11.87 -14.62 -39.53
C ARG A 635 -10.79 -13.63 -39.14
N ASP A 636 -9.63 -14.15 -38.80
CA ASP A 636 -8.42 -13.38 -38.56
C ASP A 636 -7.37 -13.81 -39.60
N ALA A 637 -6.92 -12.85 -40.40
CA ALA A 637 -6.02 -13.13 -41.52
C ALA A 637 -4.61 -13.48 -41.03
N ALA A 638 -4.18 -12.86 -39.93
CA ALA A 638 -2.82 -12.88 -39.46
C ALA A 638 -2.61 -13.94 -38.37
N ASN A 639 -3.56 -14.09 -37.44
CA ASN A 639 -3.44 -14.97 -36.28
C ASN A 639 -4.58 -16.00 -36.18
N PRO A 640 -4.32 -17.22 -35.67
CA PRO A 640 -5.37 -18.13 -35.24
C PRO A 640 -6.21 -17.56 -34.08
N ILE A 641 -7.52 -17.82 -34.08
CA ILE A 641 -8.47 -17.38 -33.06
C ILE A 641 -8.38 -18.30 -31.84
N ASP A 642 -8.12 -17.74 -30.65
CA ASP A 642 -8.12 -18.50 -29.39
C ASP A 642 -9.55 -18.93 -29.00
N LEU A 643 -9.88 -20.18 -29.31
CA LEU A 643 -11.17 -20.77 -28.97
C LEU A 643 -11.39 -20.94 -27.46
N LYS A 644 -10.33 -21.00 -26.64
CA LYS A 644 -10.46 -21.13 -25.18
C LYS A 644 -10.87 -19.81 -24.53
N GLY A 645 -10.42 -18.69 -25.08
CA GLY A 645 -10.80 -17.34 -24.67
C GLY A 645 -12.15 -16.87 -25.24
N LEU A 646 -12.73 -17.60 -26.20
CA LEU A 646 -13.98 -17.22 -26.85
C LEU A 646 -15.14 -17.14 -25.85
N SER A 647 -15.81 -15.98 -25.80
CA SER A 647 -17.02 -15.79 -25.00
C SER A 647 -18.10 -15.12 -25.84
N VAL A 648 -19.30 -15.70 -25.85
CA VAL A 648 -20.47 -15.14 -26.52
C VAL A 648 -21.37 -14.52 -25.48
N ARG A 649 -21.80 -13.27 -25.71
CA ARG A 649 -22.69 -12.54 -24.81
C ARG A 649 -23.89 -11.98 -25.57
N LEU A 650 -25.07 -12.06 -24.97
CA LEU A 650 -26.30 -11.45 -25.46
C LEU A 650 -26.82 -10.51 -24.37
N ASN A 651 -27.04 -9.23 -24.71
CA ASN A 651 -27.44 -8.18 -23.76
C ASN A 651 -26.57 -8.12 -22.49
N GLY A 652 -25.25 -8.31 -22.67
CA GLY A 652 -24.27 -8.31 -21.58
C GLY A 652 -24.16 -9.63 -20.79
N ALA A 653 -25.13 -10.54 -20.91
CA ALA A 653 -25.11 -11.84 -20.25
C ALA A 653 -24.35 -12.88 -21.08
N ARG A 654 -23.49 -13.67 -20.43
CA ARG A 654 -22.72 -14.75 -21.09
C ARG A 654 -23.64 -15.93 -21.41
N LEU A 655 -23.60 -16.41 -22.66
CA LEU A 655 -24.33 -17.61 -23.07
C LEU A 655 -23.53 -18.88 -22.73
N GLY A 656 -24.20 -19.87 -22.15
CA GLY A 656 -23.66 -21.21 -21.94
C GLY A 656 -23.87 -22.12 -23.15
N ALA A 657 -23.36 -23.35 -23.10
CA ALA A 657 -23.67 -24.38 -24.10
C ALA A 657 -25.08 -24.95 -23.84
N GLY A 658 -25.90 -25.14 -24.89
CA GLY A 658 -27.22 -25.79 -24.75
C GLY A 658 -28.31 -25.27 -25.70
N LYS A 659 -29.56 -25.72 -25.47
CA LYS A 659 -30.73 -25.45 -26.33
C LYS A 659 -31.14 -23.97 -26.44
N ALA A 660 -30.77 -23.14 -25.46
CA ALA A 660 -30.92 -21.69 -25.49
C ALA A 660 -29.56 -21.07 -25.10
N GLY A 661 -28.66 -20.98 -26.08
CA GLY A 661 -27.24 -20.68 -25.87
C GLY A 661 -26.36 -21.03 -27.07
N VAL A 662 -25.07 -21.19 -26.85
CA VAL A 662 -24.12 -21.57 -27.91
C VAL A 662 -24.36 -23.04 -28.29
N LEU A 663 -24.81 -23.27 -29.51
CA LEU A 663 -25.08 -24.59 -30.08
C LEU A 663 -23.81 -25.26 -30.62
N ALA A 664 -22.96 -24.49 -31.30
CA ALA A 664 -21.73 -25.01 -31.89
C ALA A 664 -20.66 -23.92 -32.04
N VAL A 665 -19.40 -24.30 -31.86
CA VAL A 665 -18.22 -23.52 -32.22
C VAL A 665 -17.36 -24.40 -33.10
N THR A 666 -17.19 -24.01 -34.36
CA THR A 666 -16.48 -24.81 -35.36
C THR A 666 -15.29 -24.02 -35.89
N PRO A 667 -14.04 -24.40 -35.54
CA PRO A 667 -12.87 -23.80 -36.15
C PRO A 667 -12.73 -24.21 -37.61
N ALA A 668 -12.13 -23.32 -38.40
CA ALA A 668 -11.82 -23.51 -39.82
C ALA A 668 -10.51 -22.79 -40.18
N GLU A 669 -9.98 -23.08 -41.37
CA GLU A 669 -8.78 -22.40 -41.90
C GLU A 669 -7.56 -22.47 -40.97
N ARG A 670 -7.29 -23.65 -40.38
CA ARG A 670 -6.25 -23.84 -39.35
C ARG A 670 -6.42 -22.86 -38.18
N ASP A 671 -7.65 -22.82 -37.66
CA ASP A 671 -8.09 -21.99 -36.54
C ASP A 671 -8.08 -20.47 -36.80
N ARG A 672 -7.78 -20.02 -38.03
CA ARG A 672 -7.90 -18.60 -38.42
C ARG A 672 -9.32 -18.14 -38.68
N ALA A 673 -10.27 -19.05 -38.75
CA ALA A 673 -11.69 -18.72 -38.80
C ALA A 673 -12.44 -19.54 -37.76
N VAL A 674 -13.49 -18.96 -37.20
CA VAL A 674 -14.42 -19.66 -36.30
C VAL A 674 -15.84 -19.36 -36.71
N GLN A 675 -16.65 -20.40 -36.84
CA GLN A 675 -18.09 -20.29 -36.97
C GLN A 675 -18.75 -20.59 -35.62
N ILE A 676 -19.62 -19.70 -35.18
CA ILE A 676 -20.36 -19.79 -33.92
C ILE A 676 -21.85 -19.85 -34.27
N VAL A 677 -22.54 -20.84 -33.75
CA VAL A 677 -23.98 -21.02 -33.90
C VAL A 677 -24.62 -20.84 -32.53
N VAL A 678 -25.58 -19.92 -32.44
CA VAL A 678 -26.29 -19.55 -31.21
C VAL A 678 -27.78 -19.79 -31.42
N ALA A 679 -28.41 -20.49 -30.47
CA ALA A 679 -29.86 -20.49 -30.32
C ALA A 679 -30.25 -19.27 -29.49
N LEU A 680 -31.20 -18.48 -30.00
CA LEU A 680 -31.70 -17.26 -29.37
C LEU A 680 -32.93 -17.52 -28.49
#